data_AF-A0A543F0S9-F1
#
_entry.id   AF-A0A543F0S9-F1
#
_cell.length_a   1.000
_cell.length_b   1.000
_cell.length_c   1.000
_cell.angle_alpha   90.00
_cell.angle_beta   90.00
_cell.angle_gamma   90.00
#
_symmetry.space_group_name_H-M   'P 1'
#
loop_
_entity.id
_entity.type
_entity.pdbx_description
1 polymer ?
#
loop_
_entity_poly.entity_id
_entity_poly.type
_entity_poly.pdbx_seq_one_letter_code
_entity_poly.pdbx_strand_id
1 'polypeptide(L)'
;MSSDDADRGARRGGQRLLAFAILAALLAALLPVARVVQSGAWLIGALALAALVLAAGYNARKFRLPAVAVTLIELAVWVVFMTLVFLRETALLWVIPTLDTFRAVPILIGNASEEITLGAAPLEPTLSLAFVVVGAMGLLTIIVDHVVVTARMPLLGSVGIIAVSLIPAIAVPGDVDVMGFVFLAITILFLLRSETRSREKPLEREAERTAGVPATAVGIGAIAIVVAVIATPALPAPARAGGGGFGPGAGIDATLQLGDDLRRPQDTVVIKLRTDSPVVPYLRATTLSTFEGDVWEPDRSQTVALTSDRAFGEIDLADDIDTTEYTTKVDIVNLDTVWAPVPYPAEAVTGLDGLWGAVPYNRTVATANGTTQGQSYEVVYDPPRPSLEQMRALVSGGDQVRDDTTELPQDLPPIIAETAAQVTADATSDYDKLIALQRWFRGGEFTYSLEAPVEDGFDGSGADAVAQFLDVKKGYCVHFASAFALMARTLHIPSRIVVGYLPGEATSETLDGEVVYAVKSSQLHAWPEVYFEGVGWISFEPTVSLGVPTTFSPAAALPGQGQGADTPAPGVTPAPSRSVDPSRLGPDEQRNASQTGATRSAIDPVPLFGVVMLVVFVLALPFLARELRRRQQDASARRGDAAAAWQSVQDAAIDIGVEVPSSETPRAFAQRLISQHGVPASEMNTVLIAIERVSYSRAGTRSYWMGDAAADAATAVRAALLASVPPSRRIVAILAPRSLVIRPGSVYAGTAPVRGR
;
A
#
# COMPACT_ATOMS: atom_id res chain seq x y z
N MET A 1 -51.84 -2.16 22.92
CA MET A 1 -50.53 -2.25 22.22
C MET A 1 -49.67 -1.13 22.76
N SER A 2 -48.76 -1.42 23.70
CA SER A 2 -47.96 -0.38 24.36
C SER A 2 -46.92 0.18 23.39
N SER A 3 -46.73 1.50 23.39
CA SER A 3 -45.77 2.25 22.55
C SER A 3 -44.34 1.69 22.62
N ASP A 4 -44.01 0.94 23.68
CA ASP A 4 -42.69 0.43 24.00
C ASP A 4 -42.25 -0.79 23.17
N ASP A 5 -43.19 -1.54 22.57
CA ASP A 5 -42.87 -2.77 21.81
C ASP A 5 -42.82 -2.60 20.29
N ALA A 6 -43.52 -1.61 19.74
CA ALA A 6 -43.28 -1.16 18.36
C ALA A 6 -41.85 -0.59 18.21
N ASP A 7 -41.37 0.08 19.26
CA ASP A 7 -40.04 0.70 19.33
C ASP A 7 -38.90 -0.35 19.31
N ARG A 8 -39.08 -1.51 19.95
CA ARG A 8 -38.05 -2.58 20.03
C ARG A 8 -37.92 -3.42 18.75
N GLY A 9 -39.01 -3.69 18.03
CA GLY A 9 -38.98 -4.35 16.72
C GLY A 9 -38.32 -3.47 15.65
N ALA A 10 -38.64 -2.17 15.67
CA ALA A 10 -37.99 -1.15 14.84
C ALA A 10 -36.48 -1.05 15.13
N ARG A 11 -36.08 -1.04 16.41
CA ARG A 11 -34.66 -1.00 16.82
C ARG A 11 -33.84 -2.20 16.31
N ARG A 12 -34.42 -3.42 16.27
CA ARG A 12 -33.72 -4.62 15.75
C ARG A 12 -33.60 -4.67 14.23
N GLY A 13 -34.63 -4.22 13.52
CA GLY A 13 -34.56 -4.03 12.06
C GLY A 13 -33.53 -2.96 11.69
N GLY A 14 -33.48 -1.88 12.47
CA GLY A 14 -32.48 -0.81 12.32
C GLY A 14 -31.04 -1.28 12.46
N GLN A 15 -30.73 -2.13 13.45
CA GLN A 15 -29.36 -2.64 13.64
C GLN A 15 -28.86 -3.52 12.50
N ARG A 16 -29.71 -4.35 11.89
CA ARG A 16 -29.32 -5.15 10.71
C ARG A 16 -29.09 -4.27 9.49
N LEU A 17 -29.96 -3.30 9.28
CA LEU A 17 -29.84 -2.33 8.19
C LEU A 17 -28.56 -1.49 8.34
N LEU A 18 -28.21 -1.10 9.56
CA LEU A 18 -27.02 -0.34 9.88
C LEU A 18 -25.73 -1.16 9.64
N ALA A 19 -25.69 -2.43 10.04
CA ALA A 19 -24.56 -3.31 9.75
C ALA A 19 -24.36 -3.51 8.24
N PHE A 20 -25.45 -3.66 7.48
CA PHE A 20 -25.38 -3.73 6.02
C PHE A 20 -24.89 -2.41 5.40
N ALA A 21 -25.35 -1.27 5.94
CA ALA A 21 -24.89 0.05 5.48
C ALA A 21 -23.39 0.26 5.72
N ILE A 22 -22.88 -0.17 6.89
CA ILE A 22 -21.45 -0.15 7.19
C ILE A 22 -20.68 -1.03 6.21
N LEU A 23 -21.12 -2.26 5.98
CA LEU A 23 -20.47 -3.17 5.04
C LEU A 23 -20.42 -2.60 3.61
N ALA A 24 -21.52 -1.98 3.15
CA ALA A 24 -21.57 -1.34 1.84
C ALA A 24 -20.61 -0.14 1.73
N ALA A 25 -20.51 0.68 2.78
CA ALA A 25 -19.58 1.81 2.82
C ALA A 25 -18.11 1.36 2.87
N LEU A 26 -17.79 0.29 3.59
CA LEU A 26 -16.46 -0.32 3.59
C LEU A 26 -16.10 -0.93 2.23
N LEU A 27 -17.06 -1.57 1.55
CA LEU A 27 -16.86 -2.05 0.17
C LEU A 27 -16.56 -0.89 -0.78
N ALA A 28 -17.27 0.24 -0.65
CA ALA A 28 -16.99 1.41 -1.46
C ALA A 28 -15.58 1.98 -1.19
N ALA A 29 -15.11 1.96 0.06
CA ALA A 29 -13.77 2.37 0.43
C ALA A 29 -12.66 1.43 -0.06
N LEU A 30 -12.97 0.18 -0.44
CA LEU A 30 -12.01 -0.75 -1.05
C LEU A 30 -11.76 -0.46 -2.54
N LEU A 31 -12.69 0.20 -3.24
CA LEU A 31 -12.56 0.43 -4.68
C LEU A 31 -11.30 1.23 -5.03
N PRO A 32 -10.96 2.35 -4.34
CA PRO A 32 -9.71 3.05 -4.59
C PRO A 32 -8.47 2.20 -4.26
N VAL A 33 -8.54 1.35 -3.23
CA VAL A 33 -7.43 0.45 -2.85
C VAL A 33 -7.15 -0.58 -3.96
N ALA A 34 -8.19 -1.06 -4.65
CA ALA A 34 -8.06 -1.99 -5.77
C ALA A 34 -7.39 -1.39 -7.02
N ARG A 35 -7.17 -0.05 -7.06
CA ARG A 35 -6.34 0.61 -8.08
C ARG A 35 -4.86 0.59 -7.71
N VAL A 36 -4.55 0.57 -6.41
CA VAL A 36 -3.17 0.54 -5.88
C VAL A 36 -2.64 -0.88 -5.82
N VAL A 37 -3.49 -1.85 -5.47
CA VAL A 37 -3.13 -3.26 -5.36
C VAL A 37 -3.97 -4.05 -6.35
N GLN A 38 -3.34 -4.86 -7.19
CA GLN A 38 -4.06 -5.66 -8.18
C GLN A 38 -5.13 -6.51 -7.51
N SER A 39 -6.30 -6.61 -8.14
CA SER A 39 -7.42 -7.39 -7.61
C SER A 39 -7.03 -8.85 -7.42
N GLY A 40 -7.20 -9.38 -6.21
CA GLY A 40 -6.84 -10.75 -5.88
C GLY A 40 -7.63 -11.31 -4.69
N ALA A 41 -7.14 -12.40 -4.12
CA ALA A 41 -7.79 -13.07 -2.99
C ALA A 41 -7.92 -12.18 -1.74
N TRP A 42 -7.07 -11.14 -1.61
CA TRP A 42 -7.11 -10.19 -0.50
C TRP A 42 -8.42 -9.39 -0.44
N LEU A 43 -9.06 -9.07 -1.58
CA LEU A 43 -10.36 -8.38 -1.61
C LEU A 43 -11.45 -9.23 -0.94
N ILE A 44 -11.46 -10.53 -1.27
CA ILE A 44 -12.38 -11.51 -0.67
C ILE A 44 -12.07 -11.65 0.82
N GLY A 45 -10.78 -11.72 1.18
CA GLY A 45 -10.32 -11.76 2.57
C GLY A 45 -10.80 -10.56 3.40
N ALA A 46 -10.63 -9.34 2.88
CA ALA A 46 -11.06 -8.10 3.53
C ALA A 46 -12.58 -8.06 3.74
N LEU A 47 -13.36 -8.43 2.71
CA LEU A 47 -14.82 -8.47 2.81
C LEU A 47 -15.33 -9.56 3.75
N ALA A 48 -14.71 -10.75 3.71
CA ALA A 48 -15.07 -11.85 4.61
C ALA A 48 -14.78 -11.49 6.07
N LEU A 49 -13.62 -10.88 6.34
CA LEU A 49 -13.25 -10.40 7.66
C LEU A 49 -14.23 -9.32 8.16
N ALA A 50 -14.52 -8.31 7.33
CA ALA A 50 -15.46 -7.25 7.68
C ALA A 50 -16.86 -7.81 8.01
N ALA A 51 -17.38 -8.72 7.18
CA ALA A 51 -18.67 -9.37 7.41
C ALA A 51 -18.68 -10.22 8.70
N LEU A 52 -17.60 -10.95 8.98
CA LEU A 52 -17.44 -11.75 10.20
C LEU A 52 -17.43 -10.88 11.46
N VAL A 53 -16.67 -9.79 11.44
CA VAL A 53 -16.59 -8.82 12.55
C VAL A 53 -17.97 -8.20 12.80
N LEU A 54 -18.64 -7.69 11.77
CA LEU A 54 -19.98 -7.09 11.91
C LEU A 54 -21.03 -8.12 12.37
N ALA A 55 -20.94 -9.37 11.90
CA ALA A 55 -21.82 -10.44 12.35
C ALA A 55 -21.58 -10.80 13.82
N ALA A 56 -20.32 -10.89 14.26
CA ALA A 56 -19.96 -11.13 15.65
C ALA A 56 -20.48 -10.00 16.56
N GLY A 57 -20.27 -8.76 16.14
CA GLY A 57 -20.78 -7.57 16.80
C GLY A 57 -22.30 -7.53 16.93
N TYR A 58 -23.01 -7.79 15.84
CA TYR A 58 -24.47 -7.91 15.83
C TYR A 58 -24.98 -9.00 16.79
N ASN A 59 -24.34 -10.18 16.78
CA ASN A 59 -24.72 -11.28 17.68
C ASN A 59 -24.41 -10.96 19.14
N ALA A 60 -23.24 -10.38 19.45
CA ALA A 60 -22.87 -9.95 20.80
C ALA A 60 -23.89 -8.94 21.37
N ARG A 61 -24.30 -7.95 20.56
CA ARG A 61 -25.35 -6.98 20.91
C ARG A 61 -26.72 -7.61 21.09
N LYS A 62 -27.05 -8.66 20.33
CA LYS A 62 -28.29 -9.45 20.51
C LYS A 62 -28.36 -10.08 21.90
N PHE A 63 -27.23 -10.49 22.47
CA PHE A 63 -27.12 -11.02 23.84
C PHE A 63 -27.02 -9.94 24.93
N ARG A 64 -27.14 -8.65 24.57
CA ARG A 64 -27.06 -7.50 25.49
C ARG A 64 -25.73 -7.43 26.26
N LEU A 65 -24.65 -7.88 25.62
CA LEU A 65 -23.31 -7.70 26.18
C LEU A 65 -22.97 -6.20 26.26
N PRO A 66 -22.19 -5.77 27.26
CA PRO A 66 -21.76 -4.37 27.36
C PRO A 66 -20.88 -4.01 26.16
N ALA A 67 -20.87 -2.72 25.81
CA ALA A 67 -20.11 -2.16 24.68
C ALA A 67 -18.67 -2.68 24.58
N VAL A 68 -17.95 -2.68 25.71
CA VAL A 68 -16.56 -3.16 25.80
C VAL A 68 -16.46 -4.64 25.42
N ALA A 69 -17.38 -5.48 25.86
CA ALA A 69 -17.38 -6.90 25.53
C ALA A 69 -17.67 -7.15 24.04
N VAL A 70 -18.49 -6.31 23.41
CA VAL A 70 -18.76 -6.40 21.96
C VAL A 70 -17.47 -6.15 21.17
N THR A 71 -16.77 -5.06 21.46
CA THR A 71 -15.51 -4.72 20.79
C THR A 71 -14.38 -5.72 21.08
N LEU A 72 -14.33 -6.29 22.29
CA LEU A 72 -13.38 -7.38 22.59
C LEU A 72 -13.69 -8.67 21.79
N ILE A 73 -14.96 -9.00 21.57
CA ILE A 73 -15.36 -10.13 20.73
C ILE A 73 -14.99 -9.86 19.26
N GLU A 74 -15.25 -8.66 18.77
CA GLU A 74 -14.88 -8.23 17.41
C GLU A 74 -13.35 -8.29 17.21
N LEU A 75 -12.57 -7.83 18.18
CA LEU A 75 -11.10 -7.93 18.18
C LEU A 75 -10.63 -9.39 18.21
N ALA A 76 -11.26 -10.25 19.02
CA ALA A 76 -10.91 -11.67 19.07
C ALA A 76 -11.19 -12.36 17.72
N VAL A 77 -12.32 -12.06 17.06
CA VAL A 77 -12.62 -12.56 15.71
C VAL A 77 -11.60 -12.08 14.69
N TRP A 78 -11.18 -10.81 14.78
CA TRP A 78 -10.13 -10.26 13.93
C TRP A 78 -8.79 -10.97 14.12
N VAL A 79 -8.33 -11.13 15.37
CA VAL A 79 -7.07 -11.85 15.68
C VAL A 79 -7.13 -13.28 15.14
N VAL A 80 -8.21 -14.02 15.43
CA VAL A 80 -8.37 -15.41 14.97
C VAL A 80 -8.32 -15.50 13.45
N PHE A 81 -9.00 -14.59 12.74
CA PHE A 81 -8.98 -14.58 11.27
C PHE A 81 -7.59 -14.28 10.73
N MET A 82 -6.91 -13.23 11.25
CA MET A 82 -5.56 -12.87 10.81
C MET A 82 -4.57 -14.00 11.05
N THR A 83 -4.67 -14.68 12.21
CA THR A 83 -3.84 -15.83 12.53
C THR A 83 -4.10 -17.01 11.60
N LEU A 84 -5.36 -17.35 11.36
CA LEU A 84 -5.74 -18.50 10.55
C LEU A 84 -5.42 -18.32 9.05
N VAL A 85 -5.55 -17.10 8.52
CA VAL A 85 -5.35 -16.84 7.08
C VAL A 85 -3.88 -16.58 6.75
N PHE A 86 -3.17 -15.81 7.57
CA PHE A 86 -1.82 -15.34 7.23
C PHE A 86 -0.69 -15.97 8.07
N LEU A 87 -0.99 -16.44 9.29
CA LEU A 87 0.04 -16.88 10.24
C LEU A 87 -0.16 -18.33 10.70
N ARG A 88 -0.90 -19.14 9.91
CA ARG A 88 -1.34 -20.50 10.27
C ARG A 88 -0.20 -21.42 10.71
N GLU A 89 0.97 -21.25 10.11
CA GLU A 89 2.13 -22.12 10.29
C GLU A 89 2.85 -21.88 11.63
N THR A 90 2.72 -20.68 12.17
CA THR A 90 3.29 -20.31 13.47
C THR A 90 2.30 -20.50 14.63
N ALA A 91 1.02 -20.71 14.32
CA ALA A 91 -0.06 -20.73 15.29
C ALA A 91 -0.29 -22.12 15.89
N LEU A 92 -0.57 -22.16 17.20
CA LEU A 92 -0.97 -23.39 17.88
C LEU A 92 -2.41 -23.74 17.48
N LEU A 93 -2.64 -24.97 17.02
CA LEU A 93 -3.93 -25.44 16.50
C LEU A 93 -4.51 -24.53 15.40
N TRP A 94 -3.64 -23.86 14.63
CA TRP A 94 -3.98 -22.91 13.55
C TRP A 94 -4.75 -21.64 13.98
N VAL A 95 -5.05 -21.47 15.27
CA VAL A 95 -5.95 -20.40 15.76
C VAL A 95 -5.33 -19.59 16.89
N ILE A 96 -4.51 -20.21 17.74
CA ILE A 96 -3.96 -19.55 18.93
C ILE A 96 -2.57 -18.99 18.58
N PRO A 97 -2.37 -17.66 18.62
CA PRO A 97 -1.07 -17.05 18.37
C PRO A 97 -0.02 -17.57 19.36
N THR A 98 1.17 -17.92 18.85
CA THR A 98 2.34 -18.26 19.67
C THR A 98 3.32 -17.09 19.70
N LEU A 99 4.41 -17.21 20.47
CA LEU A 99 5.49 -16.22 20.43
C LEU A 99 6.09 -16.04 19.02
N ASP A 100 6.13 -17.11 18.23
CA ASP A 100 6.64 -17.04 16.85
C ASP A 100 5.65 -16.35 15.92
N THR A 101 4.33 -16.47 16.18
CA THR A 101 3.31 -15.65 15.51
C THR A 101 3.54 -14.16 15.72
N PHE A 102 3.85 -13.75 16.96
CA PHE A 102 4.14 -12.35 17.27
C PHE A 102 5.45 -11.85 16.64
N ARG A 103 6.45 -12.73 16.47
CA ARG A 103 7.71 -12.39 15.77
C ARG A 103 7.54 -12.28 14.25
N ALA A 104 6.62 -13.03 13.67
CA ALA A 104 6.34 -12.98 12.24
C ALA A 104 5.61 -11.68 11.81
N VAL A 105 4.82 -11.06 12.70
CA VAL A 105 4.04 -9.86 12.37
C VAL A 105 4.91 -8.67 11.95
N PRO A 106 5.95 -8.25 12.72
CA PRO A 106 6.85 -7.17 12.27
C PRO A 106 7.55 -7.45 10.95
N ILE A 107 7.85 -8.72 10.65
CA ILE A 107 8.48 -9.12 9.38
C ILE A 107 7.51 -8.89 8.22
N LEU A 108 6.26 -9.36 8.34
CA LEU A 108 5.23 -9.13 7.31
C LEU A 108 4.94 -7.63 7.10
N ILE A 109 4.91 -6.85 8.18
CA ILE A 109 4.73 -5.39 8.09
C ILE A 109 5.93 -4.73 7.43
N GLY A 110 7.16 -5.13 7.79
CA GLY A 110 8.39 -4.62 7.18
C GLY A 110 8.44 -4.91 5.68
N ASN A 111 8.19 -6.16 5.28
CA ASN A 111 8.15 -6.55 3.86
C ASN A 111 7.06 -5.79 3.09
N ALA A 112 5.85 -5.65 3.66
CA ALA A 112 4.79 -4.88 3.03
C ALA A 112 5.15 -3.39 2.88
N SER A 113 5.83 -2.82 3.88
CA SER A 113 6.30 -1.44 3.83
C SER A 113 7.34 -1.25 2.73
N GLU A 114 8.28 -2.18 2.59
CA GLU A 114 9.27 -2.20 1.51
C GLU A 114 8.57 -2.32 0.14
N GLU A 115 7.62 -3.25 -0.01
CA GLU A 115 6.83 -3.41 -1.22
C GLU A 115 6.01 -2.15 -1.58
N ILE A 116 5.45 -1.43 -0.60
CA ILE A 116 4.74 -0.16 -0.82
C ILE A 116 5.70 0.97 -1.22
N THR A 117 6.90 0.98 -0.66
CA THR A 117 7.88 2.06 -0.88
C THR A 117 8.64 1.89 -2.19
N LEU A 118 8.97 0.66 -2.56
CA LEU A 118 9.73 0.32 -3.76
C LEU A 118 8.84 -0.03 -4.96
N GLY A 119 7.60 -0.44 -4.71
CA GLY A 119 6.70 -0.92 -5.75
C GLY A 119 5.95 0.20 -6.48
N ALA A 120 5.76 0.02 -7.78
CA ALA A 120 4.91 0.88 -8.60
C ALA A 120 3.48 0.33 -8.64
N ALA A 121 2.47 1.19 -8.47
CA ALA A 121 1.08 0.78 -8.61
C ALA A 121 0.76 0.37 -10.07
N PRO A 122 -0.08 -0.67 -10.29
CA PRO A 122 -0.72 -1.49 -9.27
C PRO A 122 0.19 -2.59 -8.71
N LEU A 123 0.40 -2.58 -7.39
CA LEU A 123 1.22 -3.53 -6.64
C LEU A 123 0.66 -4.96 -6.76
N GLU A 124 1.54 -5.94 -6.91
CA GLU A 124 1.15 -7.34 -6.85
C GLU A 124 0.72 -7.73 -5.42
N PRO A 125 -0.36 -8.53 -5.24
CA PRO A 125 -0.89 -8.85 -3.94
C PRO A 125 -0.09 -9.98 -3.26
N THR A 126 1.12 -9.65 -2.78
CA THR A 126 1.93 -10.57 -1.98
C THR A 126 1.22 -10.91 -0.66
N LEU A 127 1.72 -11.94 0.04
CA LEU A 127 1.20 -12.32 1.36
C LEU A 127 1.37 -11.18 2.39
N SER A 128 2.51 -10.48 2.36
CA SER A 128 2.85 -9.38 3.27
C SER A 128 1.90 -8.19 3.06
N LEU A 129 1.74 -7.75 1.80
CA LEU A 129 0.85 -6.64 1.47
C LEU A 129 -0.61 -6.98 1.76
N ALA A 130 -1.05 -8.19 1.40
CA ALA A 130 -2.39 -8.66 1.71
C ALA A 130 -2.65 -8.70 3.22
N PHE A 131 -1.67 -9.12 4.04
CA PHE A 131 -1.77 -9.11 5.50
C PHE A 131 -2.04 -7.70 6.04
N VAL A 132 -1.29 -6.69 5.58
CA VAL A 132 -1.45 -5.30 6.02
C VAL A 132 -2.79 -4.73 5.58
N VAL A 133 -3.16 -4.88 4.30
CA VAL A 133 -4.40 -4.31 3.75
C VAL A 133 -5.64 -4.95 4.39
N VAL A 134 -5.68 -6.29 4.47
CA VAL A 134 -6.81 -7.01 5.10
C VAL A 134 -6.87 -6.71 6.60
N GLY A 135 -5.72 -6.68 7.29
CA GLY A 135 -5.63 -6.33 8.71
C GLY A 135 -6.14 -4.93 9.01
N ALA A 136 -5.68 -3.93 8.25
CA ALA A 136 -6.10 -2.53 8.37
C ALA A 136 -7.61 -2.36 8.10
N MET A 137 -8.14 -3.02 7.06
CA MET A 137 -9.57 -3.00 6.77
C MET A 137 -10.41 -3.65 7.88
N GLY A 138 -9.92 -4.75 8.45
CA GLY A 138 -10.55 -5.37 9.62
C GLY A 138 -10.57 -4.45 10.84
N LEU A 139 -9.47 -3.74 11.12
CA LEU A 139 -9.40 -2.78 12.22
C LEU A 139 -10.32 -1.58 11.99
N LEU A 140 -10.35 -1.04 10.76
CA LEU A 140 -11.30 0.01 10.36
C LEU A 140 -12.74 -0.45 10.58
N THR A 141 -13.07 -1.71 10.26
CA THR A 141 -14.41 -2.27 10.49
C THR A 141 -14.80 -2.24 11.97
N ILE A 142 -13.89 -2.63 12.87
CA ILE A 142 -14.12 -2.58 14.33
C ILE A 142 -14.34 -1.14 14.79
N ILE A 143 -13.50 -0.20 14.34
CA ILE A 143 -13.59 1.22 14.70
C ILE A 143 -14.93 1.79 14.21
N VAL A 144 -15.28 1.58 12.95
CA VAL A 144 -16.52 2.07 12.36
C VAL A 144 -17.72 1.45 13.05
N ASP A 145 -17.72 0.15 13.32
CA ASP A 145 -18.81 -0.48 14.07
C ASP A 145 -18.95 0.12 15.48
N HIS A 146 -17.85 0.28 16.21
CA HIS A 146 -17.88 0.89 17.53
C HIS A 146 -18.41 2.33 17.48
N VAL A 147 -17.90 3.15 16.57
CA VAL A 147 -18.30 4.57 16.45
C VAL A 147 -19.74 4.72 15.97
N VAL A 148 -20.14 3.98 14.95
CA VAL A 148 -21.48 4.10 14.32
C VAL A 148 -22.55 3.45 15.18
N VAL A 149 -22.32 2.22 15.67
CA VAL A 149 -23.34 1.42 16.37
C VAL A 149 -23.32 1.66 17.87
N THR A 150 -22.13 1.74 18.47
CA THR A 150 -21.97 1.82 19.93
C THR A 150 -21.97 3.26 20.43
N ALA A 151 -21.15 4.14 19.83
CA ALA A 151 -21.10 5.56 20.17
C ALA A 151 -22.22 6.39 19.49
N ARG A 152 -22.91 5.82 18.50
CA ARG A 152 -23.99 6.48 17.73
C ARG A 152 -23.54 7.77 17.03
N MET A 153 -22.35 7.74 16.45
CA MET A 153 -21.75 8.88 15.74
C MET A 153 -21.50 8.52 14.27
N PRO A 154 -22.56 8.32 13.45
CA PRO A 154 -22.40 7.86 12.06
C PRO A 154 -21.60 8.83 11.18
N LEU A 155 -21.69 10.14 11.46
CA LEU A 155 -20.93 11.16 10.76
C LEU A 155 -19.43 11.01 11.02
N LEU A 156 -19.04 10.78 12.28
CA LEU A 156 -17.64 10.51 12.64
C LEU A 156 -17.13 9.21 12.01
N GLY A 157 -17.96 8.16 11.97
CA GLY A 157 -17.62 6.92 11.28
C GLY A 157 -17.43 7.11 9.77
N SER A 158 -18.27 7.95 9.14
CA SER A 158 -18.17 8.28 7.72
C SER A 158 -16.89 9.05 7.40
N VAL A 159 -16.46 9.96 8.28
CA VAL A 159 -15.17 10.68 8.13
C VAL A 159 -14.00 9.70 8.07
N GLY A 160 -13.99 8.68 8.94
CA GLY A 160 -12.95 7.64 8.90
C GLY A 160 -12.93 6.84 7.59
N ILE A 161 -14.11 6.47 7.07
CA ILE A 161 -14.23 5.75 5.79
C ILE A 161 -13.74 6.62 4.62
N ILE A 162 -14.16 7.90 4.58
CA ILE A 162 -13.73 8.86 3.56
C ILE A 162 -12.21 9.02 3.60
N ALA A 163 -11.64 9.26 4.79
CA ALA A 163 -10.20 9.45 4.96
C ALA A 163 -9.39 8.26 4.40
N VAL A 164 -9.80 7.03 4.72
CA VAL A 164 -9.12 5.83 4.19
C VAL A 164 -9.30 5.69 2.68
N SER A 165 -10.47 6.01 2.13
CA SER A 165 -10.73 5.93 0.69
C SER A 165 -9.94 6.96 -0.13
N LEU A 166 -9.55 8.08 0.48
CA LEU A 166 -8.80 9.15 -0.17
C LEU A 166 -7.30 8.83 -0.31
N ILE A 167 -6.73 8.04 0.61
CA ILE A 167 -5.28 7.74 0.60
C ILE A 167 -4.83 7.16 -0.75
N PRO A 168 -5.47 6.09 -1.30
CA PRO A 168 -5.14 5.57 -2.63
C PRO A 168 -5.32 6.59 -3.76
N ALA A 169 -6.38 7.40 -3.70
CA ALA A 169 -6.73 8.35 -4.73
C ALA A 169 -5.73 9.52 -4.81
N ILE A 170 -5.07 9.83 -3.69
CA ILE A 170 -4.00 10.84 -3.62
C ILE A 170 -2.66 10.21 -4.03
N ALA A 171 -2.42 8.94 -3.70
CA ALA A 171 -1.14 8.27 -3.90
C ALA A 171 -0.86 7.85 -5.34
N VAL A 172 -1.88 7.51 -6.14
CA VAL A 172 -1.72 7.04 -7.53
C VAL A 172 -2.33 8.05 -8.50
N PRO A 173 -1.51 8.80 -9.28
CA PRO A 173 -2.00 9.70 -10.30
C PRO A 173 -2.80 8.94 -11.36
N GLY A 174 -4.00 9.41 -11.65
CA GLY A 174 -4.87 8.85 -12.69
C GLY A 174 -6.23 9.54 -12.73
N ASP A 175 -7.04 9.20 -13.72
CA ASP A 175 -8.37 9.77 -13.86
C ASP A 175 -9.22 9.54 -12.60
N VAL A 176 -9.86 10.62 -12.14
CA VAL A 176 -10.76 10.57 -10.98
C VAL A 176 -11.85 9.52 -11.21
N ASP A 177 -11.96 8.56 -10.30
CA ASP A 177 -13.04 7.57 -10.33
C ASP A 177 -14.38 8.18 -9.96
N VAL A 178 -15.03 8.86 -10.92
CA VAL A 178 -16.34 9.49 -10.67
C VAL A 178 -17.35 8.44 -10.21
N MET A 179 -17.30 7.22 -10.76
CA MET A 179 -18.22 6.14 -10.38
C MET A 179 -17.95 5.62 -8.97
N GLY A 180 -16.68 5.40 -8.62
CA GLY A 180 -16.25 5.01 -7.27
C GLY A 180 -16.61 6.07 -6.22
N PHE A 181 -16.40 7.34 -6.54
CA PHE A 181 -16.77 8.46 -5.67
C PHE A 181 -18.29 8.58 -5.47
N VAL A 182 -19.08 8.49 -6.55
CA VAL A 182 -20.56 8.51 -6.47
C VAL A 182 -21.06 7.31 -5.65
N PHE A 183 -20.47 6.12 -5.84
CA PHE A 183 -20.82 4.94 -5.06
C PHE A 183 -20.51 5.12 -3.56
N LEU A 184 -19.35 5.67 -3.22
CA LEU A 184 -18.98 6.02 -1.85
C LEU A 184 -19.97 7.05 -1.25
N ALA A 185 -20.33 8.10 -1.99
CA ALA A 185 -21.29 9.09 -1.54
C ALA A 185 -22.68 8.47 -1.27
N ILE A 186 -23.17 7.61 -2.16
CA ILE A 186 -24.45 6.91 -2.00
C ILE A 186 -24.44 6.02 -0.75
N THR A 187 -23.36 5.26 -0.52
CA THR A 187 -23.27 4.36 0.64
C THR A 187 -23.15 5.12 1.96
N ILE A 188 -22.45 6.26 1.99
CA ILE A 188 -22.40 7.15 3.17
C ILE A 188 -23.76 7.78 3.44
N LEU A 189 -24.45 8.29 2.41
CA LEU A 189 -25.81 8.82 2.57
C LEU A 189 -26.78 7.73 3.04
N PHE A 190 -26.63 6.50 2.56
CA PHE A 190 -27.39 5.34 3.02
C PHE A 190 -27.10 5.02 4.49
N LEU A 191 -25.83 5.09 4.92
CA LEU A 191 -25.43 4.92 6.32
C LEU A 191 -26.05 6.00 7.22
N LEU A 192 -25.92 7.28 6.87
CA LEU A 192 -26.54 8.40 7.59
C LEU A 192 -28.07 8.28 7.66
N ARG A 193 -28.70 7.86 6.55
CA ARG A 193 -30.14 7.63 6.48
C ARG A 193 -30.59 6.45 7.34
N SER A 194 -29.82 5.37 7.36
CA SER A 194 -30.14 4.19 8.18
C SER A 194 -30.09 4.51 9.67
N GLU A 195 -29.19 5.40 10.09
CA GLU A 195 -29.03 5.83 11.47
C GLU A 195 -30.13 6.80 11.91
N THR A 196 -30.44 7.82 11.10
CA THR A 196 -31.56 8.75 11.36
C THR A 196 -32.90 8.02 11.50
N ARG A 197 -33.17 7.05 10.63
CA ARG A 197 -34.36 6.20 10.71
C ARG A 197 -34.39 5.30 11.96
N SER A 198 -33.23 4.99 12.53
CA SER A 198 -33.12 4.26 13.80
C SER A 198 -33.28 5.15 15.04
N ARG A 199 -33.11 6.48 14.89
CA ARG A 199 -33.29 7.50 15.94
C ARG A 199 -34.75 7.96 16.10
N GLU A 200 -35.54 7.96 15.03
CA GLU A 200 -36.94 8.37 15.07
C GLU A 200 -37.75 7.45 16.01
N LYS A 201 -38.17 8.00 17.15
CA LYS A 201 -39.14 7.36 18.05
C LYS A 201 -40.49 7.20 17.31
N PRO A 202 -41.26 6.12 17.55
CA PRO A 202 -42.62 5.98 17.04
C PRO A 202 -43.64 6.81 17.86
N LEU A 203 -43.32 8.04 18.22
CA LEU A 203 -44.28 8.97 18.83
C LEU A 203 -44.59 10.05 17.79
N GLU A 204 -45.87 10.14 17.45
CA GLU A 204 -46.52 11.15 16.60
C GLU A 204 -46.41 10.90 15.08
N ARG A 205 -47.27 10.02 14.59
CA ARG A 205 -47.62 9.87 13.17
C ARG A 205 -48.74 10.80 12.71
N GLU A 206 -49.05 11.87 13.44
CA GLU A 206 -50.26 12.67 13.17
C GLU A 206 -50.09 14.19 13.09
N ALA A 207 -48.87 14.72 13.12
CA ALA A 207 -48.64 16.13 12.81
C ALA A 207 -47.48 16.29 11.82
N GLU A 208 -47.73 17.06 10.77
CA GLU A 208 -46.77 17.56 9.79
C GLU A 208 -46.31 16.59 8.69
N ARG A 209 -47.25 16.39 7.75
CA ARG A 209 -46.97 16.37 6.32
C ARG A 209 -46.28 17.68 5.89
N THR A 210 -44.99 17.84 6.21
CA THR A 210 -44.15 18.85 5.58
C THR A 210 -42.87 18.19 5.15
N ALA A 211 -42.84 17.84 3.87
CA ALA A 211 -41.67 17.39 3.15
C ALA A 211 -40.59 18.49 3.21
N GLY A 212 -39.64 18.38 4.15
CA GLY A 212 -38.53 19.34 4.27
C GLY A 212 -37.15 18.70 4.49
N VAL A 213 -37.11 17.48 5.01
CA VAL A 213 -35.85 16.82 5.38
C VAL A 213 -35.27 15.87 4.29
N PRO A 214 -36.04 15.23 3.37
CA PRO A 214 -35.41 14.39 2.35
C PRO A 214 -34.75 15.21 1.22
N ALA A 215 -35.21 16.43 0.93
CA ALA A 215 -34.68 17.27 -0.14
C ALA A 215 -33.36 17.97 0.25
N THR A 216 -33.19 18.31 1.53
CA THR A 216 -32.00 19.01 2.03
C THR A 216 -30.78 18.10 2.14
N ALA A 217 -30.95 16.84 2.59
CA ALA A 217 -29.86 15.86 2.60
C ALA A 217 -29.42 15.43 1.19
N VAL A 218 -30.37 15.27 0.26
CA VAL A 218 -30.08 15.02 -1.16
C VAL A 218 -29.43 16.24 -1.81
N GLY A 219 -29.88 17.45 -1.47
CA GLY A 219 -29.30 18.71 -1.95
C GLY A 219 -27.87 18.92 -1.49
N ILE A 220 -27.56 18.67 -0.21
CA ILE A 220 -26.19 18.77 0.32
C ILE A 220 -25.28 17.70 -0.31
N GLY A 221 -25.77 16.47 -0.50
CA GLY A 221 -25.04 15.41 -1.20
C GLY A 221 -24.77 15.76 -2.67
N ALA A 222 -25.76 16.29 -3.38
CA ALA A 222 -25.62 16.74 -4.77
C ALA A 222 -24.65 17.93 -4.90
N ILE A 223 -24.71 18.90 -3.98
CA ILE A 223 -23.79 20.05 -3.95
C ILE A 223 -22.37 19.57 -3.62
N ALA A 224 -22.18 18.67 -2.67
CA ALA A 224 -20.86 18.10 -2.36
C ALA A 224 -20.27 17.33 -3.55
N ILE A 225 -21.10 16.60 -4.31
CA ILE A 225 -20.67 15.91 -5.54
C ILE A 225 -20.30 16.93 -6.62
N VAL A 226 -21.12 17.95 -6.85
CA VAL A 226 -20.85 18.99 -7.86
C VAL A 226 -19.59 19.77 -7.50
N VAL A 227 -19.42 20.16 -6.23
CA VAL A 227 -18.22 20.85 -5.74
C VAL A 227 -17.01 19.93 -5.85
N ALA A 228 -17.11 18.64 -5.51
CA ALA A 228 -15.99 17.70 -5.69
C ALA A 228 -15.63 17.52 -7.17
N VAL A 229 -16.60 17.32 -8.07
CA VAL A 229 -16.34 17.15 -9.51
C VAL A 229 -15.72 18.42 -10.13
N ILE A 230 -16.09 19.61 -9.66
CA ILE A 230 -15.56 20.88 -10.16
C ILE A 230 -14.24 21.29 -9.49
N ALA A 231 -14.07 21.04 -8.19
CA ALA A 231 -12.90 21.46 -7.43
C ALA A 231 -11.74 20.46 -7.50
N THR A 232 -12.00 19.17 -7.69
CA THR A 232 -10.92 18.15 -7.73
C THR A 232 -9.95 18.35 -8.90
N PRO A 233 -10.38 18.71 -10.12
CA PRO A 233 -9.45 19.07 -11.21
C PRO A 233 -8.65 20.35 -10.95
N ALA A 234 -9.12 21.21 -10.04
CA ALA A 234 -8.49 22.48 -9.68
C ALA A 234 -7.55 22.37 -8.46
N LEU A 235 -7.50 21.20 -7.80
CA LEU A 235 -6.52 20.94 -6.76
C LEU A 235 -5.19 20.58 -7.44
N PRO A 236 -4.08 21.25 -7.08
CA PRO A 236 -2.77 20.88 -7.61
C PRO A 236 -2.50 19.41 -7.27
N ALA A 237 -2.10 18.64 -8.29
CA ALA A 237 -1.67 17.27 -8.06
C ALA A 237 -0.53 17.28 -7.03
N PRO A 238 -0.54 16.38 -6.03
CA PRO A 238 0.59 16.26 -5.12
C PRO A 238 1.84 15.95 -5.97
N ALA A 239 2.85 16.82 -5.86
CA ALA A 239 4.14 16.61 -6.49
C ALA A 239 4.66 15.23 -6.06
N ARG A 240 5.15 14.46 -7.04
CA ARG A 240 5.76 13.16 -6.79
C ARG A 240 6.94 13.40 -5.86
N ALA A 241 6.90 12.86 -4.64
CA ALA A 241 8.11 12.75 -3.84
C ALA A 241 8.99 11.65 -4.44
N GLY A 242 9.76 11.99 -5.48
CA GLY A 242 10.83 11.14 -5.99
C GLY A 242 11.97 11.11 -4.97
N GLY A 243 12.20 9.95 -4.34
CA GLY A 243 13.49 9.62 -3.71
C GLY A 243 13.95 10.46 -2.51
N GLY A 244 13.07 11.21 -1.83
CA GLY A 244 13.42 11.92 -0.61
C GLY A 244 13.37 10.99 0.61
N GLY A 245 14.50 10.80 1.29
CA GLY A 245 14.55 10.05 2.55
C GLY A 245 13.77 10.73 3.68
N PHE A 246 13.50 9.97 4.75
CA PHE A 246 12.66 10.37 5.88
C PHE A 246 13.36 11.34 6.88
N GLY A 247 14.49 11.96 6.52
CA GLY A 247 15.31 12.80 7.38
C GLY A 247 15.30 14.30 7.04
N PRO A 248 15.72 15.18 7.97
CA PRO A 248 16.01 16.58 7.67
C PRO A 248 17.32 16.66 6.87
N GLY A 249 17.24 16.51 5.55
CA GLY A 249 18.37 16.59 4.62
C GLY A 249 17.92 17.09 3.25
N ALA A 250 18.85 17.61 2.45
CA ALA A 250 18.56 17.93 1.06
C ALA A 250 18.33 16.61 0.29
N GLY A 251 17.13 16.38 -0.24
CA GLY A 251 16.84 15.28 -1.17
C GLY A 251 17.13 15.65 -2.63
N ILE A 252 17.15 14.63 -3.50
CA ILE A 252 17.26 14.75 -4.97
C ILE A 252 15.94 14.31 -5.60
N ASP A 253 15.21 15.20 -6.28
CA ASP A 253 14.11 14.79 -7.15
C ASP A 253 14.64 14.30 -8.52
N ALA A 254 14.51 12.99 -8.75
CA ALA A 254 14.96 12.35 -9.98
C ALA A 254 14.02 12.54 -11.18
N THR A 255 12.85 13.19 -11.03
CA THR A 255 11.88 13.40 -12.14
C THR A 255 12.10 14.69 -12.95
N LEU A 256 13.30 15.28 -12.85
CA LEU A 256 13.67 16.58 -13.43
C LEU A 256 12.81 17.78 -13.00
N GLN A 257 12.00 17.66 -11.94
CA GLN A 257 11.40 18.79 -11.23
C GLN A 257 12.43 19.48 -10.32
N LEU A 258 13.64 19.67 -10.84
CA LEU A 258 14.81 20.18 -10.10
C LEU A 258 14.64 21.64 -9.69
N GLY A 259 13.71 22.37 -10.30
CA GLY A 259 13.42 23.76 -10.00
C GLY A 259 13.11 23.99 -8.53
N ASP A 260 12.34 23.11 -7.88
CA ASP A 260 11.95 23.25 -6.48
C ASP A 260 13.13 23.00 -5.52
N ASP A 261 14.06 22.13 -5.89
CA ASP A 261 15.28 21.86 -5.13
C ASP A 261 16.31 22.99 -5.25
N LEU A 262 16.40 23.62 -6.44
CA LEU A 262 17.29 24.75 -6.71
C LEU A 262 16.80 26.09 -6.16
N ARG A 263 15.48 26.26 -6.00
CA ARG A 263 14.86 27.49 -5.45
C ARG A 263 14.78 27.49 -3.92
N ARG A 264 15.37 26.49 -3.24
CA ARG A 264 15.36 26.40 -1.78
C ARG A 264 16.02 27.64 -1.13
N PRO A 265 15.42 28.22 -0.08
CA PRO A 265 15.89 29.47 0.52
C PRO A 265 17.17 29.33 1.38
N GLN A 266 17.70 28.13 1.59
CA GLN A 266 18.87 27.87 2.42
C GLN A 266 19.88 27.02 1.65
N ASP A 267 20.96 27.65 1.18
CA ASP A 267 22.04 26.93 0.51
C ASP A 267 23.04 26.36 1.54
N THR A 268 23.15 25.03 1.59
CA THR A 268 23.91 24.30 2.61
C THR A 268 24.90 23.35 1.98
N VAL A 269 26.00 23.05 2.68
CA VAL A 269 26.96 22.04 2.23
C VAL A 269 26.32 20.65 2.40
N VAL A 270 26.27 19.90 1.30
CA VAL A 270 25.66 18.56 1.22
C VAL A 270 26.72 17.47 1.15
N ILE A 271 27.85 17.74 0.48
CA ILE A 271 28.96 16.80 0.29
C ILE A 271 30.27 17.54 0.55
N LYS A 272 31.22 16.89 1.21
CA LYS A 272 32.64 17.23 1.16
C LYS A 272 33.35 16.18 0.32
N LEU A 273 34.22 16.59 -0.59
CA LEU A 273 34.98 15.67 -1.44
C LEU A 273 36.48 15.97 -1.41
N ARG A 274 37.27 14.94 -1.65
CA ARG A 274 38.71 15.00 -1.90
C ARG A 274 39.06 14.07 -3.05
N THR A 275 40.00 14.45 -3.90
CA THR A 275 40.41 13.64 -5.04
C THR A 275 41.86 13.88 -5.40
N ASP A 276 42.51 12.84 -5.93
CA ASP A 276 43.84 12.89 -6.55
C ASP A 276 43.78 13.31 -8.04
N SER A 277 42.57 13.47 -8.59
CA SER A 277 42.38 13.94 -9.95
C SER A 277 42.82 15.40 -10.11
N PRO A 278 43.49 15.76 -11.22
CA PRO A 278 43.86 17.14 -11.51
C PRO A 278 42.65 18.05 -11.73
N VAL A 279 41.48 17.47 -12.03
CA VAL A 279 40.21 18.18 -12.18
C VAL A 279 39.18 17.52 -11.28
N VAL A 280 38.52 18.32 -10.45
CA VAL A 280 37.49 17.80 -9.55
C VAL A 280 36.31 17.27 -10.38
N PRO A 281 35.88 16.02 -10.17
CA PRO A 281 34.87 15.40 -11.03
C PRO A 281 33.46 15.91 -10.70
N TYR A 282 32.58 15.81 -11.69
CA TYR A 282 31.13 15.85 -11.45
C TYR A 282 30.72 14.58 -10.68
N LEU A 283 29.74 14.71 -9.80
CA LEU A 283 29.22 13.58 -9.02
C LEU A 283 27.84 13.20 -9.53
N ARG A 284 27.75 12.13 -10.31
CA ARG A 284 26.49 11.55 -10.79
C ARG A 284 25.71 10.96 -9.61
N ALA A 285 24.42 11.25 -9.51
CA ALA A 285 23.51 10.51 -8.63
C ALA A 285 22.68 9.51 -9.45
N THR A 286 22.01 9.96 -10.50
CA THR A 286 21.13 9.10 -11.32
C THR A 286 21.17 9.50 -12.79
N THR A 287 20.64 8.65 -13.66
CA THR A 287 20.49 8.88 -15.10
C THR A 287 19.06 8.72 -15.54
N LEU A 288 18.69 9.43 -16.60
CA LEU A 288 17.38 9.40 -17.22
C LEU A 288 17.56 9.17 -18.72
N SER A 289 17.29 7.94 -19.16
CA SER A 289 17.42 7.53 -20.55
C SER A 289 16.06 7.39 -21.24
N THR A 290 14.97 7.09 -20.53
CA THR A 290 13.64 6.97 -21.16
C THR A 290 12.94 8.33 -21.25
N PHE A 291 12.33 8.61 -22.40
CA PHE A 291 11.49 9.79 -22.63
C PHE A 291 10.11 9.34 -23.13
N GLU A 292 9.17 9.13 -22.19
CA GLU A 292 7.81 8.66 -22.44
C GLU A 292 6.78 9.66 -21.90
N GLY A 293 5.68 9.88 -22.65
CA GLY A 293 4.57 10.72 -22.18
C GLY A 293 4.97 12.16 -21.84
N ASP A 294 5.90 12.73 -22.61
CA ASP A 294 6.46 14.08 -22.46
C ASP A 294 7.27 14.31 -21.17
N VAL A 295 7.83 13.28 -20.54
CA VAL A 295 8.68 13.43 -19.34
C VAL A 295 9.88 12.48 -19.40
N TRP A 296 11.03 12.94 -18.91
CA TRP A 296 12.19 12.08 -18.67
C TRP A 296 12.00 11.22 -17.43
N GLU A 297 12.32 9.93 -17.53
CA GLU A 297 12.22 9.00 -16.40
C GLU A 297 13.60 8.52 -15.92
N PRO A 298 13.82 8.38 -14.59
CA PRO A 298 14.99 7.71 -14.04
C PRO A 298 15.15 6.29 -14.55
N ASP A 299 16.38 5.91 -14.87
CA ASP A 299 16.71 4.56 -15.30
C ASP A 299 16.40 3.55 -14.19
N ARG A 300 15.41 2.68 -14.43
CA ARG A 300 15.05 1.59 -13.52
C ARG A 300 15.74 0.32 -13.99
N SER A 301 16.86 -0.02 -13.36
CA SER A 301 17.63 -1.21 -13.69
C SER A 301 18.02 -1.96 -12.42
N GLN A 302 18.14 -3.28 -12.53
CA GLN A 302 18.54 -4.11 -11.39
C GLN A 302 19.96 -3.74 -10.96
N THR A 303 20.15 -3.50 -9.67
CA THR A 303 21.46 -3.29 -9.08
C THR A 303 22.14 -4.64 -8.84
N VAL A 304 23.45 -4.64 -9.01
CA VAL A 304 24.34 -5.74 -8.63
C VAL A 304 25.10 -5.31 -7.39
N ALA A 305 25.20 -6.19 -6.40
CA ALA A 305 25.87 -5.88 -5.13
C ALA A 305 27.32 -5.41 -5.38
N LEU A 306 27.77 -4.37 -4.66
CA LEU A 306 29.11 -3.79 -4.82
C LEU A 306 30.25 -4.78 -4.53
N THR A 307 29.96 -5.88 -3.83
CA THR A 307 30.92 -6.96 -3.55
C THR A 307 31.15 -7.89 -4.73
N SER A 308 30.34 -7.80 -5.79
CA SER A 308 30.54 -8.56 -7.02
C SER A 308 31.58 -7.88 -7.92
N ASP A 309 32.42 -8.69 -8.52
CA ASP A 309 33.32 -8.35 -9.64
C ASP A 309 32.61 -7.74 -10.85
N ARG A 310 31.29 -7.93 -10.99
CA ARG A 310 30.48 -7.42 -12.10
C ARG A 310 29.61 -6.21 -11.72
N ALA A 311 29.81 -5.63 -10.54
CA ALA A 311 28.96 -4.54 -10.03
C ALA A 311 28.84 -3.38 -11.03
N PHE A 312 29.95 -2.99 -11.65
CA PHE A 312 30.01 -1.85 -12.56
C PHE A 312 30.01 -2.22 -14.06
N GLY A 313 29.90 -3.50 -14.39
CA GLY A 313 29.98 -3.98 -15.77
C GLY A 313 31.33 -3.70 -16.45
N GLU A 314 31.41 -3.99 -17.74
CA GLU A 314 32.59 -3.73 -18.57
C GLU A 314 32.33 -2.52 -19.48
N ILE A 315 33.34 -1.71 -19.74
CA ILE A 315 33.32 -0.69 -20.80
C ILE A 315 34.10 -1.27 -21.97
N ASP A 316 33.46 -1.33 -23.13
CA ASP A 316 34.12 -1.69 -24.38
C ASP A 316 34.95 -0.50 -24.86
N LEU A 317 36.21 -0.47 -24.40
CA LEU A 317 37.17 0.59 -24.69
C LEU A 317 38.05 0.17 -25.87
N ALA A 318 38.22 1.07 -26.84
CA ALA A 318 39.11 0.84 -27.96
C ALA A 318 40.58 0.80 -27.50
N ASP A 319 41.36 -0.13 -28.07
CA ASP A 319 42.74 -0.44 -27.65
C ASP A 319 43.71 0.76 -27.69
N ASP A 320 43.39 1.80 -28.46
CA ASP A 320 44.20 3.00 -28.63
C ASP A 320 43.78 4.18 -27.73
N ILE A 321 42.78 3.99 -26.86
CA ILE A 321 42.31 5.01 -25.91
C ILE A 321 42.97 4.80 -24.54
N ASP A 322 43.77 5.77 -24.13
CA ASP A 322 44.38 5.78 -22.80
C ASP A 322 43.33 6.06 -21.70
N THR A 323 43.53 5.46 -20.53
CA THR A 323 42.79 5.76 -19.31
C THR A 323 43.74 6.21 -18.20
N THR A 324 43.22 6.75 -17.10
CA THR A 324 44.04 7.08 -15.93
C THR A 324 43.18 6.97 -14.68
N GLU A 325 43.50 6.00 -13.82
CA GLU A 325 42.77 5.75 -12.59
C GLU A 325 42.90 6.93 -11.62
N TYR A 326 41.78 7.29 -10.99
CA TYR A 326 41.67 8.29 -9.93
C TYR A 326 40.83 7.77 -8.77
N THR A 327 41.08 8.36 -7.61
CA THR A 327 40.35 8.09 -6.38
C THR A 327 39.66 9.37 -5.91
N THR A 328 38.38 9.26 -5.55
CA THR A 328 37.61 10.33 -4.90
C THR A 328 37.01 9.84 -3.59
N LYS A 329 37.33 10.53 -2.50
CA LYS A 329 36.70 10.33 -1.20
C LYS A 329 35.52 11.28 -1.06
N VAL A 330 34.38 10.74 -0.66
CA VAL A 330 33.10 11.45 -0.56
C VAL A 330 32.57 11.32 0.86
N ASP A 331 32.39 12.46 1.52
CA ASP A 331 31.82 12.57 2.86
C ASP A 331 30.44 13.24 2.77
N ILE A 332 29.39 12.51 3.13
CA ILE A 332 28.02 13.02 3.09
C ILE A 332 27.71 13.82 4.37
N VAL A 333 27.31 15.09 4.20
CA VAL A 333 27.01 16.00 5.31
C VAL A 333 25.50 16.13 5.52
N ASN A 334 24.78 16.66 4.53
CA ASN A 334 23.35 16.98 4.62
C ASN A 334 22.56 16.48 3.40
N LEU A 335 22.97 15.36 2.80
CA LEU A 335 22.29 14.74 1.66
C LEU A 335 21.54 13.50 2.12
N ASP A 336 20.23 13.48 1.92
CA ASP A 336 19.35 12.35 2.24
C ASP A 336 18.68 11.82 0.97
N THR A 337 19.31 10.82 0.36
CA THR A 337 18.84 10.18 -0.87
C THR A 337 19.27 8.71 -0.91
N VAL A 338 18.71 7.97 -1.86
CA VAL A 338 19.03 6.56 -2.12
C VAL A 338 20.16 6.36 -3.13
N TRP A 339 20.57 7.43 -3.83
CA TRP A 339 21.64 7.40 -4.83
C TRP A 339 22.94 7.96 -4.24
N ALA A 340 23.99 7.16 -4.14
CA ALA A 340 25.30 7.65 -3.72
C ALA A 340 25.94 8.43 -4.88
N PRO A 341 26.28 9.73 -4.69
CA PRO A 341 26.97 10.49 -5.73
C PRO A 341 28.36 9.93 -6.05
N VAL A 342 28.64 9.62 -7.33
CA VAL A 342 29.89 9.02 -7.78
C VAL A 342 30.44 9.70 -9.04
N PRO A 343 31.76 9.82 -9.21
CA PRO A 343 32.37 10.11 -10.51
C PRO A 343 32.05 9.04 -11.54
N TYR A 344 32.11 9.39 -12.83
CA TYR A 344 31.96 8.44 -13.93
C TYR A 344 33.27 8.30 -14.72
N PRO A 345 33.66 7.08 -15.16
CA PRO A 345 33.03 5.79 -14.88
C PRO A 345 33.57 5.17 -13.58
N ALA A 346 32.73 5.05 -12.55
CA ALA A 346 33.10 4.35 -11.32
C ALA A 346 33.40 2.86 -11.59
N GLU A 347 34.48 2.35 -11.02
CA GLU A 347 34.91 0.95 -11.12
C GLU A 347 34.84 0.21 -9.79
N ALA A 348 35.01 0.94 -8.68
CA ALA A 348 34.85 0.39 -7.34
C ALA A 348 34.33 1.46 -6.39
N VAL A 349 33.46 1.05 -5.46
CA VAL A 349 33.02 1.88 -4.34
C VAL A 349 33.16 1.11 -3.05
N THR A 350 33.85 1.70 -2.07
CA THR A 350 34.13 1.08 -0.77
C THR A 350 33.83 2.03 0.38
N GLY A 351 33.55 1.50 1.57
CA GLY A 351 33.27 2.32 2.77
C GLY A 351 31.79 2.65 2.99
N LEU A 352 30.90 2.29 2.06
CA LEU A 352 29.45 2.43 2.27
C LEU A 352 28.91 1.42 3.30
N ASP A 353 28.17 1.91 4.28
CA ASP A 353 27.47 1.10 5.27
C ASP A 353 26.08 0.69 4.75
N GLY A 354 25.78 -0.62 4.77
CA GLY A 354 24.49 -1.18 4.39
C GLY A 354 24.49 -1.94 3.06
N LEU A 355 23.31 -2.21 2.52
CA LEU A 355 23.13 -2.93 1.26
C LEU A 355 23.12 -1.94 0.09
N TRP A 356 24.28 -1.83 -0.57
CA TRP A 356 24.47 -1.00 -1.76
C TRP A 356 24.76 -1.86 -2.98
N GLY A 357 24.27 -1.41 -4.12
CA GLY A 357 24.56 -2.01 -5.41
C GLY A 357 24.78 -0.95 -6.47
N ALA A 358 25.49 -1.33 -7.53
CA ALA A 358 25.67 -0.53 -8.72
C ALA A 358 24.79 -1.06 -9.85
N VAL A 359 24.28 -0.19 -10.70
CA VAL A 359 23.67 -0.58 -11.97
C VAL A 359 24.81 -0.75 -12.99
N PRO A 360 25.06 -1.95 -13.53
CA PRO A 360 26.22 -2.17 -14.41
C PRO A 360 26.23 -1.27 -15.65
N TYR A 361 25.05 -0.96 -16.20
CA TYR A 361 24.91 -0.21 -17.44
C TYR A 361 25.26 1.28 -17.33
N ASN A 362 24.79 1.95 -16.28
CA ASN A 362 24.97 3.40 -16.08
C ASN A 362 25.91 3.73 -14.92
N ARG A 363 26.38 2.72 -14.17
CA ARG A 363 27.30 2.83 -13.04
C ARG A 363 26.78 3.72 -11.90
N THR A 364 25.47 3.95 -11.84
CA THR A 364 24.81 4.58 -10.70
C THR A 364 24.88 3.64 -9.50
N VAL A 365 25.26 4.18 -8.33
CA VAL A 365 25.28 3.45 -7.06
C VAL A 365 24.06 3.82 -6.25
N ALA A 366 23.31 2.82 -5.83
CA ALA A 366 22.06 3.00 -5.09
C ALA A 366 21.88 1.96 -3.99
N THR A 367 21.05 2.31 -3.00
CA THR A 367 20.59 1.39 -1.97
C THR A 367 19.08 1.20 -2.06
N ALA A 368 18.61 -0.01 -1.78
CA ALA A 368 17.18 -0.30 -1.71
C ALA A 368 16.57 0.09 -0.35
N ASN A 369 17.33 0.00 0.74
CA ASN A 369 16.83 0.08 2.12
C ASN A 369 17.75 0.93 3.03
N GLY A 370 18.25 2.05 2.51
CA GLY A 370 19.18 2.93 3.22
C GLY A 370 19.12 4.38 2.76
N THR A 371 20.08 5.18 3.21
CA THR A 371 20.27 6.57 2.83
C THR A 371 21.76 6.90 2.74
N THR A 372 22.10 7.90 1.94
CA THR A 372 23.42 8.55 1.92
C THR A 372 23.75 9.26 3.23
N GLN A 373 22.77 9.58 4.07
CA GLN A 373 23.01 10.39 5.27
C GLN A 373 24.02 9.72 6.21
N GLY A 374 25.10 10.43 6.54
CA GLY A 374 26.16 9.95 7.42
C GLY A 374 27.14 8.97 6.78
N GLN A 375 27.03 8.72 5.47
CA GLN A 375 27.97 7.86 4.74
C GLN A 375 29.28 8.59 4.44
N SER A 376 30.39 7.85 4.49
CA SER A 376 31.71 8.27 4.03
C SER A 376 32.31 7.13 3.23
N TYR A 377 32.66 7.37 1.98
CA TYR A 377 33.06 6.31 1.05
C TYR A 377 34.11 6.79 0.04
N GLU A 378 34.76 5.82 -0.58
CA GLU A 378 35.81 6.04 -1.58
C GLU A 378 35.37 5.42 -2.91
N VAL A 379 35.56 6.19 -3.98
CA VAL A 379 35.23 5.80 -5.35
C VAL A 379 36.50 5.78 -6.18
N VAL A 380 36.81 4.62 -6.76
CA VAL A 380 37.83 4.47 -7.80
C VAL A 380 37.13 4.57 -9.15
N TYR A 381 37.67 5.38 -10.06
CA TYR A 381 37.11 5.60 -11.38
C TYR A 381 38.23 5.80 -12.41
N ASP A 382 38.02 5.30 -13.63
CA ASP A 382 39.04 5.31 -14.69
C ASP A 382 38.52 5.94 -15.98
N PRO A 383 38.50 7.28 -16.08
CA PRO A 383 37.92 7.97 -17.23
C PRO A 383 38.78 7.87 -18.50
N PRO A 384 38.17 7.57 -19.66
CA PRO A 384 38.89 7.51 -20.93
C PRO A 384 39.36 8.90 -21.39
N ARG A 385 40.54 8.94 -22.03
CA ARG A 385 41.23 10.17 -22.47
C ARG A 385 41.56 10.18 -23.97
N PRO A 386 40.54 10.12 -24.84
CA PRO A 386 40.75 10.18 -26.28
C PRO A 386 41.29 11.57 -26.70
N SER A 387 42.15 11.57 -27.72
CA SER A 387 42.55 12.79 -28.43
C SER A 387 41.38 13.36 -29.26
N LEU A 388 41.51 14.62 -29.68
CA LEU A 388 40.54 15.24 -30.59
C LEU A 388 40.38 14.46 -31.90
N GLU A 389 41.49 13.95 -32.45
CA GLU A 389 41.50 13.18 -33.68
C GLU A 389 40.75 11.85 -33.50
N GLN A 390 40.97 11.16 -32.37
CA GLN A 390 40.24 9.93 -32.03
C GLN A 390 38.75 10.20 -31.88
N MET A 391 38.34 11.21 -31.11
CA MET A 391 36.93 11.54 -30.94
C MET A 391 36.18 11.85 -32.24
N ARG A 392 36.86 12.46 -33.21
CA ARG A 392 36.27 12.74 -34.54
C ARG A 392 36.14 11.50 -35.42
N ALA A 393 36.96 10.47 -35.16
CA ALA A 393 36.93 9.21 -35.89
C ALA A 393 35.88 8.23 -35.33
N LEU A 394 35.48 8.40 -34.06
CA LEU A 394 34.46 7.57 -33.42
C LEU A 394 33.06 7.86 -33.95
N VAL A 395 32.23 6.82 -33.94
CA VAL A 395 30.81 6.88 -34.28
C VAL A 395 30.00 6.85 -32.98
N SER A 396 28.94 7.67 -32.92
CA SER A 396 28.01 7.59 -31.80
C SER A 396 27.07 6.39 -31.97
N GLY A 397 26.76 5.66 -30.89
CA GLY A 397 26.00 4.41 -30.97
C GLY A 397 26.83 3.14 -30.74
N GLY A 398 26.28 2.01 -31.19
CA GLY A 398 26.86 0.67 -31.04
C GLY A 398 25.87 -0.33 -30.44
N ASP A 399 26.18 -1.63 -30.54
CA ASP A 399 25.32 -2.74 -30.07
C ASP A 399 25.07 -2.73 -28.55
N GLN A 400 25.89 -2.01 -27.78
CA GLN A 400 25.78 -1.85 -26.33
C GLN A 400 24.78 -0.76 -25.91
N VAL A 401 24.26 0.02 -26.86
CA VAL A 401 23.35 1.14 -26.57
C VAL A 401 21.91 0.62 -26.51
N ARG A 402 21.15 1.07 -25.51
CA ARG A 402 19.73 0.74 -25.39
C ARG A 402 18.89 1.59 -26.36
N ASP A 403 17.87 0.98 -26.95
CA ASP A 403 16.97 1.64 -27.91
C ASP A 403 16.36 2.93 -27.34
N ASP A 404 15.99 2.92 -26.06
CA ASP A 404 15.39 4.04 -25.32
C ASP A 404 16.25 5.33 -25.30
N THR A 405 17.56 5.24 -25.55
CA THR A 405 18.48 6.38 -25.63
C THR A 405 18.38 7.15 -26.95
N THR A 406 17.67 6.61 -27.95
CA THR A 406 17.44 7.23 -29.26
C THR A 406 15.97 7.49 -29.55
N GLU A 407 15.06 6.93 -28.74
CA GLU A 407 13.62 7.08 -28.92
C GLU A 407 13.14 8.53 -28.74
N LEU A 408 12.16 8.91 -29.56
CA LEU A 408 11.51 10.21 -29.61
C LEU A 408 9.98 10.02 -29.65
N PRO A 409 9.20 10.95 -29.07
CA PRO A 409 7.75 10.91 -29.15
C PRO A 409 7.29 11.14 -30.59
N GLN A 410 6.13 10.60 -30.96
CA GLN A 410 5.57 10.77 -32.32
C GLN A 410 5.20 12.23 -32.62
N ASP A 411 4.78 12.98 -31.60
CA ASP A 411 4.32 14.37 -31.71
C ASP A 411 5.39 15.37 -31.24
N LEU A 412 6.67 15.14 -31.57
CA LEU A 412 7.76 16.05 -31.21
C LEU A 412 7.60 17.43 -31.90
N PRO A 413 7.67 18.56 -31.17
CA PRO A 413 7.63 19.89 -31.76
C PRO A 413 8.73 20.12 -32.82
N PRO A 414 8.38 20.61 -34.03
CA PRO A 414 9.32 20.72 -35.16
C PRO A 414 10.57 21.57 -34.87
N ILE A 415 10.43 22.60 -34.02
CA ILE A 415 11.54 23.50 -33.65
C ILE A 415 12.76 22.74 -33.13
N ILE A 416 12.57 21.62 -32.45
CA ILE A 416 13.67 20.83 -31.86
C ILE A 416 14.53 20.22 -32.98
N ALA A 417 13.91 19.53 -33.93
CA ALA A 417 14.60 18.90 -35.05
C ALA A 417 15.16 19.92 -36.05
N GLU A 418 14.39 20.96 -36.38
CA GLU A 418 14.81 22.02 -37.30
C GLU A 418 16.02 22.79 -36.76
N THR A 419 16.01 23.14 -35.48
CA THR A 419 17.13 23.83 -34.83
C THR A 419 18.35 22.93 -34.75
N ALA A 420 18.19 21.64 -34.46
CA ALA A 420 19.30 20.69 -34.44
C ALA A 420 19.99 20.63 -35.80
N ALA A 421 19.23 20.42 -36.87
CA ALA A 421 19.76 20.37 -38.23
C ALA A 421 20.44 21.68 -38.66
N GLN A 422 19.86 22.83 -38.27
CA GLN A 422 20.43 24.14 -38.58
C GLN A 422 21.77 24.38 -37.88
N VAL A 423 21.84 24.11 -36.57
CA VAL A 423 23.05 24.34 -35.76
C VAL A 423 24.19 23.41 -36.19
N THR A 424 23.87 22.20 -36.65
CA THR A 424 24.87 21.19 -37.02
C THR A 424 25.16 21.12 -38.52
N ALA A 425 24.66 22.05 -39.34
CA ALA A 425 24.72 21.96 -40.80
C ALA A 425 26.15 21.86 -41.37
N ASP A 426 27.12 22.54 -40.73
CA ASP A 426 28.52 22.56 -41.16
C ASP A 426 29.39 21.48 -40.49
N ALA A 427 28.82 20.67 -39.59
CA ALA A 427 29.54 19.65 -38.85
C ALA A 427 29.55 18.30 -39.58
N THR A 428 30.73 17.67 -39.65
CA THR A 428 30.93 16.43 -40.42
C THR A 428 30.94 15.16 -39.56
N SER A 429 31.45 15.23 -38.33
CA SER A 429 31.47 14.10 -37.38
C SER A 429 30.39 14.26 -36.30
N ASP A 430 29.93 13.17 -35.69
CA ASP A 430 28.97 13.24 -34.58
C ASP A 430 29.52 14.04 -33.40
N TYR A 431 30.81 13.91 -33.12
CA TYR A 431 31.50 14.76 -32.15
C TYR A 431 31.41 16.25 -32.52
N ASP A 432 31.71 16.63 -33.77
CA ASP A 432 31.64 18.04 -34.18
C ASP A 432 30.19 18.58 -34.13
N LYS A 433 29.17 17.75 -34.40
CA LYS A 433 27.75 18.12 -34.25
C LYS A 433 27.41 18.45 -32.80
N LEU A 434 27.81 17.59 -31.86
CA LEU A 434 27.55 17.79 -30.42
C LEU A 434 28.30 19.01 -29.86
N ILE A 435 29.52 19.24 -30.34
CA ILE A 435 30.28 20.46 -29.99
C ILE A 435 29.62 21.71 -30.58
N ALA A 436 29.04 21.65 -31.78
CA ALA A 436 28.27 22.75 -32.34
C ALA A 436 27.04 23.07 -31.48
N LEU A 437 26.27 22.05 -31.07
CA LEU A 437 25.15 22.21 -30.14
C LEU A 437 25.59 22.82 -28.80
N GLN A 438 26.65 22.29 -28.18
CA GLN A 438 27.16 22.79 -26.90
C GLN A 438 27.58 24.26 -27.01
N ARG A 439 28.30 24.64 -28.08
CA ARG A 439 28.71 26.03 -28.31
C ARG A 439 27.52 26.95 -28.57
N TRP A 440 26.49 26.46 -29.26
CA TRP A 440 25.29 27.23 -29.55
C TRP A 440 24.53 27.58 -28.28
N PHE A 441 24.28 26.61 -27.40
CA PHE A 441 23.65 26.88 -26.09
C PHE A 441 24.47 27.79 -25.19
N ARG A 442 25.80 27.71 -25.25
CA ARG A 442 26.71 28.58 -24.48
C ARG A 442 26.99 29.92 -25.17
N GLY A 443 26.35 30.19 -26.29
CA GLY A 443 26.42 31.48 -26.99
C GLY A 443 25.72 32.61 -26.22
N GLY A 444 25.87 33.85 -26.69
CA GLY A 444 25.34 35.03 -26.00
C GLY A 444 23.81 35.20 -26.04
N GLU A 445 23.09 34.32 -26.72
CA GLU A 445 21.62 34.40 -26.87
C GLU A 445 20.86 33.70 -25.73
N PHE A 446 21.50 32.79 -25.00
CA PHE A 446 20.88 32.04 -23.92
C PHE A 446 21.18 32.65 -22.56
N THR A 447 20.18 32.64 -21.68
CA THR A 447 20.30 33.15 -20.30
C THR A 447 19.94 32.09 -19.28
N TYR A 448 20.83 31.84 -18.32
CA TYR A 448 20.54 31.01 -17.16
C TYR A 448 19.62 31.76 -16.18
N SER A 449 18.50 31.17 -15.79
CA SER A 449 17.56 31.76 -14.84
C SER A 449 16.69 30.72 -14.15
N LEU A 450 16.71 30.73 -12.81
CA LEU A 450 15.82 29.96 -11.94
C LEU A 450 14.44 30.61 -11.75
N GLU A 451 14.29 31.86 -12.20
CA GLU A 451 13.11 32.73 -12.02
C GLU A 451 12.37 32.99 -13.33
N ALA A 452 12.58 32.17 -14.36
CA ALA A 452 11.91 32.36 -15.64
C ALA A 452 10.62 31.50 -15.70
N PRO A 453 9.46 31.97 -15.20
CA PRO A 453 8.20 31.39 -15.63
C PRO A 453 7.87 31.96 -17.00
N VAL A 454 7.52 31.09 -17.92
CA VAL A 454 6.65 31.44 -19.04
C VAL A 454 5.30 30.81 -18.69
N GLU A 455 4.18 31.47 -19.04
CA GLU A 455 2.83 30.98 -18.71
C GLU A 455 2.65 29.49 -19.14
N ASP A 456 1.83 28.73 -18.39
CA ASP A 456 1.40 27.35 -18.68
C ASP A 456 2.43 26.18 -18.52
N GLY A 457 3.02 25.98 -17.33
CA GLY A 457 3.64 24.67 -16.99
C GLY A 457 5.12 24.48 -17.38
N PHE A 458 5.85 25.59 -17.59
CA PHE A 458 7.28 25.64 -17.98
C PHE A 458 8.30 25.11 -16.94
N ASP A 459 7.87 24.59 -15.78
CA ASP A 459 8.77 23.95 -14.81
C ASP A 459 9.10 22.48 -15.19
N GLY A 460 8.57 21.99 -16.31
CA GLY A 460 8.77 20.63 -16.80
C GLY A 460 9.96 20.45 -17.77
N SER A 461 10.35 19.19 -17.99
CA SER A 461 11.40 18.77 -18.91
C SER A 461 10.87 18.17 -20.23
N GLY A 462 9.56 18.34 -20.48
CA GLY A 462 8.85 17.76 -21.62
C GLY A 462 9.12 18.45 -22.95
N ALA A 463 8.63 17.86 -24.03
CA ALA A 463 8.94 18.29 -25.39
C ALA A 463 8.43 19.72 -25.67
N ASP A 464 7.23 20.06 -25.19
CA ASP A 464 6.67 21.41 -25.31
C ASP A 464 7.44 22.45 -24.47
N ALA A 465 7.87 22.08 -23.26
CA ALA A 465 8.70 22.95 -22.42
C ALA A 465 10.07 23.19 -23.06
N VAL A 466 10.66 22.17 -23.69
CA VAL A 466 11.89 22.30 -24.48
C VAL A 466 11.67 23.21 -25.69
N ALA A 467 10.57 23.06 -26.42
CA ALA A 467 10.24 23.93 -27.56
C ALA A 467 10.12 25.40 -27.11
N GLN A 468 9.38 25.65 -26.03
CA GLN A 468 9.23 26.99 -25.45
C GLN A 468 10.58 27.55 -24.96
N PHE A 469 11.45 26.71 -24.39
CA PHE A 469 12.79 27.11 -23.98
C PHE A 469 13.65 27.51 -25.18
N LEU A 470 13.57 26.80 -26.31
CA LEU A 470 14.30 27.15 -27.54
C LEU A 470 13.84 28.49 -28.13
N ASP A 471 12.55 28.81 -27.98
CA ASP A 471 11.98 30.11 -28.39
C ASP A 471 12.41 31.26 -27.46
N VAL A 472 12.27 31.06 -26.14
CA VAL A 472 12.51 32.12 -25.14
C VAL A 472 14.01 32.26 -24.80
N LYS A 473 14.80 31.21 -25.02
CA LYS A 473 16.25 31.11 -24.74
C LYS A 473 16.62 31.47 -23.31
N LYS A 474 15.71 31.22 -22.37
CA LYS A 474 15.91 31.49 -20.93
C LYS A 474 15.42 30.29 -20.12
N GLY A 475 16.27 29.72 -19.29
CA GLY A 475 15.95 28.50 -18.53
C GLY A 475 17.03 28.13 -17.52
N TYR A 476 16.89 26.97 -16.89
CA TYR A 476 17.89 26.41 -15.98
C TYR A 476 18.41 25.06 -16.50
N CYS A 477 19.34 24.43 -15.78
CA CYS A 477 20.14 23.29 -16.27
C CYS A 477 19.31 22.15 -16.89
N VAL A 478 18.13 21.85 -16.33
CA VAL A 478 17.20 20.85 -16.89
C VAL A 478 16.77 21.18 -18.32
N HIS A 479 16.44 22.43 -18.62
CA HIS A 479 16.03 22.85 -19.97
C HIS A 479 17.18 22.73 -20.97
N PHE A 480 18.39 23.16 -20.57
CA PHE A 480 19.58 23.05 -21.41
C PHE A 480 19.94 21.58 -21.69
N ALA A 481 19.95 20.73 -20.66
CA ALA A 481 20.26 19.31 -20.80
C ALA A 481 19.20 18.57 -21.63
N SER A 482 17.93 18.84 -21.38
CA SER A 482 16.82 18.21 -22.12
C SER A 482 16.79 18.64 -23.57
N ALA A 483 16.97 19.92 -23.86
CA ALA A 483 17.03 20.43 -25.23
C ALA A 483 18.21 19.83 -25.98
N PHE A 484 19.40 19.79 -25.38
CA PHE A 484 20.56 19.17 -26.00
C PHE A 484 20.34 17.68 -26.30
N ALA A 485 19.81 16.92 -25.33
CA ALA A 485 19.57 15.49 -25.48
C ALA A 485 18.53 15.20 -26.58
N LEU A 486 17.38 15.90 -26.58
CA LEU A 486 16.37 15.72 -27.62
C LEU A 486 16.90 16.12 -29.00
N MET A 487 17.63 17.23 -29.11
CA MET A 487 18.27 17.64 -30.37
C MET A 487 19.26 16.59 -30.86
N ALA A 488 20.09 16.01 -29.97
CA ALA A 488 21.00 14.91 -30.34
C ALA A 488 20.22 13.68 -30.85
N ARG A 489 19.13 13.29 -30.18
CA ARG A 489 18.26 12.18 -30.63
C ARG A 489 17.63 12.43 -32.00
N THR A 490 17.26 13.67 -32.34
CA THR A 490 16.75 14.00 -33.69
C THR A 490 17.80 13.80 -34.79
N LEU A 491 19.08 13.76 -34.42
CA LEU A 491 20.21 13.46 -35.31
C LEU A 491 20.61 11.98 -35.27
N HIS A 492 19.80 11.11 -34.64
CA HIS A 492 20.07 9.69 -34.38
C HIS A 492 21.28 9.43 -33.48
N ILE A 493 21.63 10.40 -32.62
CA ILE A 493 22.73 10.27 -31.67
C ILE A 493 22.16 9.85 -30.31
N PRO A 494 22.58 8.70 -29.74
CA PRO A 494 22.06 8.23 -28.46
C PRO A 494 22.47 9.14 -27.32
N SER A 495 21.50 9.57 -26.54
CA SER A 495 21.73 10.50 -25.44
C SER A 495 20.87 10.19 -24.23
N ARG A 496 21.36 10.59 -23.05
CA ARG A 496 20.63 10.52 -21.79
C ARG A 496 20.92 11.76 -20.95
N ILE A 497 20.11 12.01 -19.94
CA ILE A 497 20.36 13.05 -18.95
C ILE A 497 20.94 12.42 -17.69
N VAL A 498 21.84 13.15 -17.04
CA VAL A 498 22.40 12.82 -15.74
C VAL A 498 21.96 13.88 -14.75
N VAL A 499 21.57 13.46 -13.56
CA VAL A 499 21.30 14.34 -12.42
C VAL A 499 22.33 14.03 -11.34
N GLY A 500 22.92 15.08 -10.78
CA GLY A 500 24.00 14.96 -9.82
C GLY A 500 24.49 16.32 -9.34
N TYR A 501 25.75 16.41 -8.92
CA TYR A 501 26.34 17.65 -8.41
C TYR A 501 27.53 18.10 -9.24
N LEU A 502 27.67 19.42 -9.36
CA LEU A 502 28.89 20.05 -9.86
C LEU A 502 30.09 19.80 -8.91
N PRO A 503 31.34 20.00 -9.39
CA PRO A 503 32.58 19.68 -8.64
C PRO A 503 32.82 20.39 -7.29
N GLY A 504 31.90 21.22 -6.79
CA GLY A 504 32.07 21.94 -5.53
C GLY A 504 33.11 23.07 -5.61
N GLU A 505 33.29 23.77 -4.48
CA GLU A 505 34.25 24.86 -4.33
C GLU A 505 35.38 24.46 -3.37
N ALA A 506 36.63 24.80 -3.71
CA ALA A 506 37.77 24.55 -2.83
C ALA A 506 37.60 25.29 -1.50
N THR A 507 37.83 24.57 -0.40
CA THR A 507 37.83 25.17 0.95
C THR A 507 39.25 25.49 1.40
N SER A 508 39.38 26.18 2.53
CA SER A 508 40.68 26.36 3.20
C SER A 508 41.13 25.12 3.99
N GLU A 509 40.32 24.08 4.04
CA GLU A 509 40.60 22.85 4.78
C GLU A 509 41.45 21.90 3.91
N THR A 510 42.45 21.28 4.53
CA THR A 510 43.29 20.26 3.91
C THR A 510 43.31 19.05 4.83
N LEU A 511 43.03 17.88 4.29
CA LEU A 511 43.00 16.62 5.03
C LEU A 511 43.85 15.61 4.27
N ASP A 512 44.78 14.95 4.96
CA ASP A 512 45.73 13.99 4.37
C ASP A 512 46.60 14.57 3.22
N GLY A 513 46.80 15.89 3.20
CA GLY A 513 47.54 16.58 2.14
C GLY A 513 46.71 16.94 0.90
N GLU A 514 45.40 16.62 0.91
CA GLU A 514 44.47 16.93 -0.17
C GLU A 514 43.55 18.10 0.21
N VAL A 515 43.26 18.97 -0.74
CA VAL A 515 42.29 20.07 -0.56
C VAL A 515 40.88 19.49 -0.45
N VAL A 516 40.14 19.93 0.57
CA VAL A 516 38.72 19.57 0.71
C VAL A 516 37.89 20.52 -0.14
N TYR A 517 37.00 19.99 -0.97
CA TYR A 517 36.02 20.75 -1.72
C TYR A 517 34.65 20.59 -1.07
N ALA A 518 33.90 21.69 -0.96
CA ALA A 518 32.54 21.69 -0.44
C ALA A 518 31.55 21.82 -1.59
N VAL A 519 30.65 20.84 -1.71
CA VAL A 519 29.52 20.85 -2.64
C VAL A 519 28.29 21.34 -1.89
N LYS A 520 27.65 22.36 -2.43
CA LYS A 520 26.44 22.97 -1.87
C LYS A 520 25.18 22.39 -2.51
N SER A 521 24.05 22.49 -1.81
CA SER A 521 22.74 22.10 -2.31
C SER A 521 22.35 22.81 -3.62
N SER A 522 22.75 24.07 -3.78
CA SER A 522 22.54 24.86 -5.00
C SER A 522 23.35 24.38 -6.22
N GLN A 523 24.33 23.48 -6.00
CA GLN A 523 25.17 22.91 -7.05
C GLN A 523 24.62 21.59 -7.60
N LEU A 524 23.39 21.21 -7.22
CA LEU A 524 22.63 20.17 -7.89
C LEU A 524 22.43 20.57 -9.36
N HIS A 525 22.63 19.65 -10.28
CA HIS A 525 22.77 19.98 -11.69
C HIS A 525 22.34 18.81 -12.59
N ALA A 526 21.90 19.17 -13.79
CA ALA A 526 21.56 18.22 -14.83
C ALA A 526 22.42 18.48 -16.08
N TRP A 527 22.98 17.42 -16.66
CA TRP A 527 23.79 17.50 -17.88
C TRP A 527 23.54 16.31 -18.80
N PRO A 528 23.68 16.47 -20.12
CA PRO A 528 23.54 15.38 -21.08
C PRO A 528 24.81 14.53 -21.18
N GLU A 529 24.63 13.25 -21.47
CA GLU A 529 25.68 12.32 -21.92
C GLU A 529 25.31 11.72 -23.27
N VAL A 530 26.33 11.44 -24.09
CA VAL A 530 26.21 10.76 -25.38
C VAL A 530 27.15 9.57 -25.43
N TYR A 531 26.68 8.46 -25.99
CA TYR A 531 27.46 7.24 -26.11
C TYR A 531 28.28 7.21 -27.41
N PHE A 532 29.59 6.95 -27.28
CA PHE A 532 30.50 6.68 -28.38
C PHE A 532 31.04 5.26 -28.28
N GLU A 533 31.01 4.52 -29.39
CA GLU A 533 31.61 3.18 -29.48
C GLU A 533 33.11 3.28 -29.16
N GLY A 534 33.65 2.34 -28.38
CA GLY A 534 35.07 2.32 -28.01
C GLY A 534 35.48 3.34 -26.93
N VAL A 535 34.55 4.13 -26.39
CA VAL A 535 34.82 5.09 -25.30
C VAL A 535 33.74 5.07 -24.21
N GLY A 536 32.50 4.78 -24.58
CA GLY A 536 31.35 4.80 -23.69
C GLY A 536 30.67 6.17 -23.60
N TRP A 537 30.03 6.44 -22.47
CA TRP A 537 29.30 7.68 -22.26
C TRP A 537 30.22 8.87 -21.99
N ILE A 538 30.10 9.91 -22.82
CA ILE A 538 30.79 11.19 -22.68
C ILE A 538 29.81 12.28 -22.26
N SER A 539 30.14 12.99 -21.18
CA SER A 539 29.37 14.14 -20.71
C SER A 539 29.56 15.35 -21.62
N PHE A 540 28.51 16.14 -21.81
CA PHE A 540 28.53 17.47 -22.43
C PHE A 540 27.90 18.48 -21.47
N GLU A 541 28.29 19.76 -21.58
CA GLU A 541 27.80 20.81 -20.67
C GLU A 541 27.25 22.01 -21.48
N PRO A 542 25.97 21.95 -21.89
CA PRO A 542 25.32 23.01 -22.64
C PRO A 542 24.95 24.23 -21.78
N THR A 543 24.94 24.12 -20.44
CA THR A 543 24.43 25.18 -19.57
C THR A 543 25.33 26.40 -19.54
N VAL A 544 24.84 27.56 -20.01
CA VAL A 544 25.62 28.81 -20.01
C VAL A 544 26.03 29.21 -18.58
N SER A 545 27.26 29.73 -18.44
CA SER A 545 27.81 30.25 -17.17
C SER A 545 27.97 29.24 -16.02
N LEU A 546 27.62 27.96 -16.23
CA LEU A 546 27.84 26.88 -15.28
C LEU A 546 28.69 25.77 -15.91
N GLY A 547 29.33 24.99 -15.03
CA GLY A 547 30.10 23.81 -15.40
C GLY A 547 31.34 24.07 -16.27
N VAL A 548 31.99 22.99 -16.69
CA VAL A 548 33.13 23.03 -17.62
C VAL A 548 32.72 22.39 -18.94
N PRO A 549 32.76 23.12 -20.07
CA PRO A 549 32.40 22.57 -21.37
C PRO A 549 33.36 21.47 -21.80
N THR A 550 32.81 20.40 -22.36
CA THR A 550 33.60 19.29 -22.89
C THR A 550 34.45 19.73 -24.06
N THR A 551 35.75 19.47 -23.98
CA THR A 551 36.74 19.75 -25.03
C THR A 551 37.83 18.69 -25.01
N PHE A 552 38.31 18.28 -26.18
CA PHE A 552 39.45 17.38 -26.31
C PHE A 552 40.64 18.10 -26.96
N SER A 553 41.84 17.75 -26.51
CA SER A 553 43.09 18.32 -27.02
C SER A 553 43.60 17.52 -28.22
N PRO A 554 44.22 18.17 -29.22
CA PRO A 554 44.95 17.45 -30.26
C PRO A 554 46.04 16.56 -29.64
N ALA A 555 46.27 15.38 -30.22
CA ALA A 555 47.30 14.44 -29.79
C ALA A 555 48.68 15.11 -29.56
N ALA A 556 49.06 16.03 -30.46
CA ALA A 556 50.33 16.77 -30.39
C ALA A 556 50.46 17.73 -29.18
N ALA A 557 49.35 18.06 -28.50
CA ALA A 557 49.33 18.92 -27.32
C ALA A 557 49.33 18.13 -26.00
N LEU A 558 49.21 16.80 -26.05
CA LEU A 558 49.26 15.94 -24.87
C LEU A 558 50.72 15.69 -24.43
N PRO A 559 51.09 15.93 -23.16
CA PRO A 559 52.43 15.65 -22.67
C PRO A 559 52.74 14.15 -22.77
N GLY A 560 53.78 13.78 -23.53
CA GLY A 560 54.26 12.40 -23.64
C GLY A 560 54.06 11.71 -25.00
N GLN A 561 53.32 12.30 -25.94
CA GLN A 561 53.11 11.72 -27.28
C GLN A 561 54.15 12.20 -28.33
N GLY A 562 55.44 12.10 -27.98
CA GLY A 562 56.54 12.27 -28.92
C GLY A 562 56.95 10.93 -29.54
N GLN A 563 56.81 10.78 -30.86
CA GLN A 563 57.31 9.62 -31.61
C GLN A 563 58.83 9.39 -31.40
N GLY A 564 59.21 8.14 -31.12
CA GLY A 564 60.47 7.56 -31.61
C GLY A 564 61.41 6.91 -30.59
N ALA A 565 61.72 5.64 -30.87
CA ALA A 565 62.96 4.90 -30.63
C ALA A 565 63.05 3.93 -29.44
N ASP A 566 63.20 2.66 -29.83
CA ASP A 566 63.72 1.49 -29.12
C ASP A 566 64.68 1.80 -27.95
N THR A 567 64.46 1.17 -26.79
CA THR A 567 65.47 0.42 -26.00
C THR A 567 64.77 -0.34 -24.86
N PRO A 568 64.96 -1.67 -24.71
CA PRO A 568 64.39 -2.45 -23.61
C PRO A 568 65.38 -2.61 -22.45
N ALA A 569 64.92 -2.52 -21.20
CA ALA A 569 65.58 -3.07 -20.00
C ALA A 569 64.61 -3.13 -18.80
N PRO A 570 64.87 -3.92 -17.75
CA PRO A 570 64.25 -5.24 -17.58
C PRO A 570 63.38 -5.37 -16.31
N GLY A 571 62.53 -6.38 -16.33
CA GLY A 571 61.47 -6.62 -15.36
C GLY A 571 61.87 -7.05 -13.96
N VAL A 572 60.84 -7.06 -13.10
CA VAL A 572 60.80 -7.75 -11.81
C VAL A 572 59.50 -8.55 -11.75
N THR A 573 59.63 -9.86 -11.83
CA THR A 573 58.57 -10.84 -11.55
C THR A 573 58.49 -11.08 -10.03
N PRO A 574 57.29 -11.13 -9.45
CA PRO A 574 56.99 -12.09 -8.39
C PRO A 574 56.03 -13.19 -8.86
N ALA A 575 56.25 -14.37 -8.28
CA ALA A 575 55.72 -15.69 -8.62
C ALA A 575 54.23 -15.90 -8.22
N PRO A 576 53.58 -16.99 -8.69
CA PRO A 576 52.12 -17.14 -8.67
C PRO A 576 51.60 -17.65 -7.33
N SER A 577 50.51 -17.06 -6.85
CA SER A 577 49.67 -17.65 -5.80
C SER A 577 48.60 -18.54 -6.43
N ARG A 578 48.47 -19.73 -5.83
CA ARG A 578 47.70 -20.89 -6.28
C ARG A 578 46.23 -20.56 -6.52
N SER A 579 45.74 -20.89 -7.71
CA SER A 579 44.32 -21.07 -8.01
C SER A 579 43.76 -22.25 -7.21
N VAL A 580 42.74 -21.99 -6.39
CA VAL A 580 41.89 -23.04 -5.82
C VAL A 580 40.84 -23.40 -6.88
N ASP A 581 40.83 -24.67 -7.26
CA ASP A 581 39.91 -25.32 -8.19
C ASP A 581 38.46 -25.25 -7.65
N PRO A 582 37.48 -24.66 -8.38
CA PRO A 582 36.10 -24.52 -7.93
C PRO A 582 35.26 -25.80 -8.09
N SER A 583 35.87 -26.93 -8.44
CA SER A 583 35.14 -28.14 -8.85
C SER A 583 34.82 -29.11 -7.70
N ARG A 584 34.39 -28.63 -6.52
CA ARG A 584 33.75 -29.45 -5.47
C ARG A 584 32.75 -28.66 -4.63
N LEU A 585 31.57 -28.44 -5.18
CA LEU A 585 30.35 -28.21 -4.37
C LEU A 585 29.44 -29.43 -4.55
N GLY A 586 28.96 -29.95 -3.43
CA GLY A 586 28.15 -31.17 -3.37
C GLY A 586 26.72 -30.95 -3.89
N PRO A 587 25.97 -32.02 -4.17
CA PRO A 587 24.63 -31.96 -4.74
C PRO A 587 23.56 -31.29 -3.85
N ASP A 588 23.90 -30.89 -2.63
CA ASP A 588 22.96 -30.39 -1.63
C ASP A 588 22.78 -28.86 -1.62
N GLU A 589 23.65 -28.10 -2.30
CA GLU A 589 23.49 -26.62 -2.44
C GLU A 589 22.76 -26.20 -3.71
N GLN A 590 22.69 -27.05 -4.74
CA GLN A 590 21.91 -26.80 -5.96
C GLN A 590 20.38 -26.84 -5.74
N ARG A 591 19.92 -27.44 -4.62
CA ARG A 591 18.49 -27.54 -4.30
C ARG A 591 17.89 -26.24 -3.75
N ASN A 592 18.70 -25.34 -3.19
CA ASN A 592 18.19 -24.09 -2.61
C ASN A 592 18.20 -22.90 -3.56
N ALA A 593 18.89 -22.99 -4.71
CA ALA A 593 18.93 -21.93 -5.73
C ALA A 593 17.90 -22.12 -6.87
N SER A 594 17.18 -23.25 -6.91
CA SER A 594 16.23 -23.58 -7.99
C SER A 594 14.75 -23.47 -7.57
N GLN A 595 14.44 -22.88 -6.41
CA GLN A 595 13.07 -22.65 -5.92
C GLN A 595 12.76 -21.16 -5.70
N THR A 596 12.90 -20.34 -6.75
CA THR A 596 12.33 -18.99 -6.76
C THR A 596 11.69 -18.63 -8.11
N GLY A 597 11.40 -19.65 -8.92
CA GLY A 597 10.65 -19.51 -10.18
C GLY A 597 9.20 -19.94 -10.05
N ALA A 598 8.29 -18.96 -10.08
CA ALA A 598 6.90 -19.07 -10.52
C ALA A 598 6.01 -20.16 -9.88
N THR A 599 5.62 -19.96 -8.62
CA THR A 599 4.33 -20.51 -8.16
C THR A 599 3.20 -19.67 -8.75
N ARG A 600 2.68 -20.10 -9.90
CA ARG A 600 1.29 -19.80 -10.25
C ARG A 600 0.43 -20.26 -9.06
N SER A 601 -0.05 -19.31 -8.27
CA SER A 601 -0.85 -19.58 -7.09
C SER A 601 -2.20 -20.14 -7.54
N ALA A 602 -2.26 -21.47 -7.66
CA ALA A 602 -3.52 -22.18 -7.56
C ALA A 602 -4.11 -21.84 -6.19
N ILE A 603 -5.37 -21.38 -6.17
CA ILE A 603 -6.11 -21.07 -4.95
C ILE A 603 -5.99 -22.27 -4.00
N ASP A 604 -5.18 -22.14 -2.94
CA ASP A 604 -5.10 -23.13 -1.86
C ASP A 604 -6.48 -23.17 -1.19
N PRO A 605 -7.25 -24.28 -1.28
CA PRO A 605 -8.63 -24.33 -0.76
C PRO A 605 -8.69 -24.42 0.77
N VAL A 606 -7.54 -24.57 1.43
CA VAL A 606 -7.43 -24.72 2.89
C VAL A 606 -7.84 -23.45 3.68
N PRO A 607 -7.41 -22.22 3.34
CA PRO A 607 -7.93 -21.00 3.98
C PRO A 607 -9.44 -20.82 3.82
N LEU A 608 -10.04 -21.24 2.69
CA LEU A 608 -11.49 -21.20 2.51
C LEU A 608 -12.22 -22.09 3.53
N PHE A 609 -11.69 -23.29 3.80
CA PHE A 609 -12.27 -24.21 4.78
C PHE A 609 -12.21 -23.64 6.21
N GLY A 610 -11.08 -23.02 6.59
CA GLY A 610 -10.94 -22.37 7.89
C GLY A 610 -11.88 -21.17 8.08
N VAL A 611 -12.06 -20.33 7.04
CA VAL A 611 -13.04 -19.24 7.03
C VAL A 611 -14.47 -19.80 7.12
N VAL A 612 -14.81 -20.86 6.38
CA VAL A 612 -16.11 -21.52 6.47
C VAL A 612 -16.35 -22.08 7.88
N MET A 613 -15.35 -22.69 8.51
CA MET A 613 -15.45 -23.18 9.90
C MET A 613 -15.63 -22.05 10.90
N LEU A 614 -14.94 -20.91 10.74
CA LEU A 614 -15.14 -19.74 11.59
C LEU A 614 -16.54 -19.14 11.41
N VAL A 615 -17.03 -19.02 10.17
CA VAL A 615 -18.41 -18.60 9.87
C VAL A 615 -19.42 -19.55 10.52
N VAL A 616 -19.24 -20.87 10.36
CA VAL A 616 -20.10 -21.89 10.98
C VAL A 616 -20.04 -21.79 12.50
N PHE A 617 -18.87 -21.60 13.10
CA PHE A 617 -18.71 -21.44 14.54
C PHE A 617 -19.45 -20.21 15.07
N VAL A 618 -19.28 -19.06 14.42
CA VAL A 618 -19.98 -17.81 14.79
C VAL A 618 -21.49 -17.97 14.64
N LEU A 619 -21.96 -18.62 13.56
CA LEU A 619 -23.37 -18.95 13.36
C LEU A 619 -23.91 -19.99 14.36
N ALA A 620 -23.04 -20.85 14.91
CA ALA A 620 -23.39 -21.87 15.89
C ALA A 620 -23.41 -21.38 17.35
N LEU A 621 -22.86 -20.19 17.65
CA LEU A 621 -22.86 -19.62 19.01
C LEU A 621 -24.26 -19.55 19.67
N PRO A 622 -25.35 -19.16 18.96
CA PRO A 622 -26.70 -19.20 19.54
C PRO A 622 -27.14 -20.62 19.91
N PHE A 623 -26.84 -21.60 19.06
CA PHE A 623 -27.13 -23.00 19.35
C PHE A 623 -26.35 -23.50 20.57
N LEU A 624 -25.06 -23.18 20.67
CA LEU A 624 -24.21 -23.58 21.79
C LEU A 624 -24.69 -22.96 23.11
N ALA A 625 -25.02 -21.66 23.10
CA ALA A 625 -25.57 -20.95 24.26
C ALA A 625 -26.91 -21.56 24.71
N ARG A 626 -27.76 -21.96 23.77
CA ARG A 626 -29.03 -22.65 24.06
C ARG A 626 -28.79 -24.02 24.69
N GLU A 627 -27.89 -24.82 24.15
CA GLU A 627 -27.61 -26.16 24.64
C GLU A 627 -26.96 -26.12 26.05
N LEU A 628 -26.08 -25.16 26.31
CA LEU A 628 -25.54 -24.92 27.66
C LEU A 628 -26.64 -24.52 28.64
N ARG A 629 -27.50 -23.56 28.29
CA ARG A 629 -28.61 -23.12 29.14
C ARG A 629 -29.61 -24.25 29.39
N ARG A 630 -29.86 -25.07 28.37
CA ARG A 630 -30.69 -26.27 28.47
C ARG A 630 -30.09 -27.27 29.45
N ARG A 631 -28.79 -27.61 29.31
CA ARG A 631 -28.11 -28.53 30.25
C ARG A 631 -28.13 -28.01 31.68
N GLN A 632 -27.98 -26.70 31.87
CA GLN A 632 -28.11 -26.07 33.18
C GLN A 632 -29.53 -26.16 33.73
N GLN A 633 -30.56 -25.90 32.92
CA GLN A 633 -31.98 -26.04 33.30
C GLN A 633 -32.32 -27.50 33.63
N ASP A 634 -31.91 -28.46 32.80
CA ASP A 634 -32.13 -29.89 33.00
C ASP A 634 -31.42 -30.37 34.28
N ALA A 635 -30.18 -29.93 34.53
CA ALA A 635 -29.44 -30.25 35.76
C ALA A 635 -30.06 -29.60 37.01
N SER A 636 -30.60 -28.39 36.90
CA SER A 636 -31.34 -27.76 38.01
C SER A 636 -32.68 -28.45 38.27
N ALA A 637 -33.41 -28.84 37.22
CA ALA A 637 -34.65 -29.60 37.31
C ALA A 637 -34.42 -30.96 38.01
N ARG A 638 -33.37 -31.70 37.61
CA ARG A 638 -32.98 -32.96 38.27
C ARG A 638 -32.59 -32.77 39.74
N ARG A 639 -32.03 -31.62 40.10
CA ARG A 639 -31.75 -31.23 41.51
C ARG A 639 -32.99 -30.79 42.30
N GLY A 640 -34.19 -30.85 41.71
CA GLY A 640 -35.47 -30.54 42.35
C GLY A 640 -36.03 -29.15 42.04
N ASP A 641 -35.47 -28.41 41.08
CA ASP A 641 -36.00 -27.10 40.67
C ASP A 641 -37.16 -27.26 39.67
N ALA A 642 -38.39 -27.35 40.18
CA ALA A 642 -39.59 -27.43 39.34
C ALA A 642 -39.79 -26.19 38.45
N ALA A 643 -39.27 -25.02 38.85
CA ALA A 643 -39.35 -23.81 38.03
C ALA A 643 -38.44 -23.92 36.80
N ALA A 644 -37.26 -24.55 36.93
CA ALA A 644 -36.39 -24.85 35.80
C ALA A 644 -37.04 -25.83 34.81
N ALA A 645 -37.71 -26.88 35.32
CA ALA A 645 -38.46 -27.83 34.48
C ALA A 645 -39.59 -27.14 33.70
N TRP A 646 -40.38 -26.30 34.39
CA TRP A 646 -41.47 -25.53 33.78
C TRP A 646 -40.95 -24.51 32.75
N GLN A 647 -39.88 -23.78 33.07
CA GLN A 647 -39.27 -22.80 32.18
C GLN A 647 -38.72 -23.46 30.90
N SER A 648 -38.20 -24.69 30.99
CA SER A 648 -37.73 -25.44 29.83
C SER A 648 -38.86 -25.74 28.82
N VAL A 649 -40.08 -26.00 29.32
CA VAL A 649 -41.29 -26.23 28.49
C VAL A 649 -41.75 -24.92 27.85
N GLN A 650 -41.77 -23.82 28.61
CA GLN A 650 -42.10 -22.49 28.08
C GLN A 650 -41.10 -22.03 27.01
N ASP A 651 -39.79 -22.25 27.24
CA ASP A 651 -38.73 -21.92 26.29
C ASP A 651 -38.90 -22.73 24.99
N ALA A 652 -39.24 -24.03 25.08
CA ALA A 652 -39.49 -24.86 23.91
C ALA A 652 -40.74 -24.46 23.13
N ALA A 653 -41.81 -24.07 23.83
CA ALA A 653 -43.01 -23.52 23.20
C ALA A 653 -42.68 -22.23 22.41
N ILE A 654 -41.93 -21.30 23.01
CA ILE A 654 -41.47 -20.07 22.35
C ILE A 654 -40.59 -20.39 21.12
N ASP A 655 -39.71 -21.39 21.21
CA ASP A 655 -38.80 -21.78 20.14
C ASP A 655 -39.55 -22.28 18.89
N ILE A 656 -40.66 -23.00 19.06
CA ILE A 656 -41.52 -23.43 17.94
C ILE A 656 -42.55 -22.36 17.52
N GLY A 657 -42.57 -21.22 18.19
CA GLY A 657 -43.46 -20.09 17.90
C GLY A 657 -44.83 -20.14 18.58
N VAL A 658 -44.98 -20.96 19.62
CA VAL A 658 -46.17 -20.97 20.49
C VAL A 658 -46.05 -19.87 21.53
N GLU A 659 -47.16 -19.16 21.71
CA GLU A 659 -47.24 -18.03 22.62
C GLU A 659 -47.27 -18.49 24.09
N VAL A 660 -46.63 -17.71 24.98
CA VAL A 660 -46.59 -17.88 26.44
C VAL A 660 -46.86 -16.52 27.12
N PRO A 661 -48.10 -16.01 27.04
CA PRO A 661 -48.46 -14.72 27.62
C PRO A 661 -48.48 -14.77 29.15
N SER A 662 -48.17 -13.64 29.80
CA SER A 662 -48.15 -13.53 31.27
C SER A 662 -49.53 -13.56 31.91
N SER A 663 -50.58 -13.32 31.13
CA SER A 663 -51.98 -13.35 31.57
C SER A 663 -52.55 -14.76 31.68
N GLU A 664 -51.83 -15.78 31.23
CA GLU A 664 -52.31 -17.16 31.20
C GLU A 664 -51.78 -17.97 32.39
N THR A 665 -52.68 -18.66 33.07
CA THR A 665 -52.30 -19.51 34.22
C THR A 665 -51.55 -20.75 33.75
N PRO A 666 -50.67 -21.34 34.58
CA PRO A 666 -49.95 -22.58 34.22
C PRO A 666 -50.88 -23.70 33.75
N ARG A 667 -52.05 -23.84 34.38
CA ARG A 667 -53.06 -24.84 34.03
C ARG A 667 -53.71 -24.58 32.66
N ALA A 668 -54.04 -23.33 32.36
CA ALA A 668 -54.58 -22.95 31.05
C ALA A 668 -53.54 -23.19 29.93
N PHE A 669 -52.28 -22.79 30.17
CA PHE A 669 -51.19 -23.02 29.24
C PHE A 669 -50.94 -24.51 28.97
N ALA A 670 -50.90 -25.33 30.04
CA ALA A 670 -50.74 -26.78 29.91
C ALA A 670 -51.88 -27.42 29.10
N GLN A 671 -53.13 -27.04 29.37
CA GLN A 671 -54.28 -27.53 28.62
C GLN A 671 -54.23 -27.12 27.15
N ARG A 672 -53.76 -25.91 26.84
CA ARG A 672 -53.56 -25.47 25.45
C ARG A 672 -52.51 -26.32 24.73
N LEU A 673 -51.37 -26.59 25.37
CA LEU A 673 -50.33 -27.45 24.77
C LEU A 673 -50.82 -28.87 24.49
N ILE A 674 -51.62 -29.45 25.39
CA ILE A 674 -52.21 -30.79 25.20
C ILE A 674 -53.21 -30.78 24.03
N SER A 675 -54.14 -29.82 24.03
CA SER A 675 -55.26 -29.79 23.07
C SER A 675 -54.87 -29.32 21.67
N GLN A 676 -53.96 -28.36 21.54
CA GLN A 676 -53.62 -27.72 20.26
C GLN A 676 -52.28 -28.18 19.69
N HIS A 677 -51.38 -28.71 20.52
CA HIS A 677 -50.02 -29.10 20.10
C HIS A 677 -49.70 -30.59 20.33
N GLY A 678 -50.69 -31.39 20.77
CA GLY A 678 -50.57 -32.84 20.87
C GLY A 678 -49.54 -33.32 21.89
N VAL A 679 -49.27 -32.51 22.92
CA VAL A 679 -48.32 -32.86 23.99
C VAL A 679 -48.90 -33.97 24.89
N PRO A 680 -48.11 -34.96 25.31
CA PRO A 680 -48.55 -36.02 26.22
C PRO A 680 -49.14 -35.48 27.53
N ALA A 681 -50.39 -35.84 27.80
CA ALA A 681 -51.14 -35.29 28.94
C ALA A 681 -50.56 -35.70 30.29
N SER A 682 -50.08 -36.95 30.44
CA SER A 682 -49.47 -37.46 31.67
C SER A 682 -48.22 -36.69 32.08
N GLU A 683 -47.33 -36.44 31.13
CA GLU A 683 -46.04 -35.79 31.33
C GLU A 683 -46.26 -34.29 31.55
N MET A 684 -47.14 -33.65 30.75
CA MET A 684 -47.48 -32.25 30.96
C MET A 684 -48.13 -32.02 32.35
N ASN A 685 -48.99 -32.93 32.79
CA ASN A 685 -49.59 -32.87 34.14
C ASN A 685 -48.54 -33.06 35.24
N THR A 686 -47.53 -33.91 35.03
CA THR A 686 -46.42 -34.08 35.98
C THR A 686 -45.65 -32.78 36.17
N VAL A 687 -45.30 -32.07 35.08
CA VAL A 687 -44.62 -30.76 35.17
C VAL A 687 -45.54 -29.69 35.78
N LEU A 688 -46.83 -29.70 35.44
CA LEU A 688 -47.83 -28.77 35.98
C LEU A 688 -48.00 -28.91 37.51
N ILE A 689 -48.13 -30.14 38.01
CA ILE A 689 -48.27 -30.39 39.45
C ILE A 689 -47.02 -29.94 40.20
N ALA A 690 -45.84 -30.17 39.62
CA ALA A 690 -44.57 -29.73 40.20
C ALA A 690 -44.51 -28.20 40.35
N ILE A 691 -44.89 -27.44 39.32
CA ILE A 691 -44.87 -25.97 39.39
C ILE A 691 -45.99 -25.39 40.27
N GLU A 692 -47.21 -25.94 40.22
CA GLU A 692 -48.31 -25.51 41.09
C GLU A 692 -47.92 -25.69 42.56
N ARG A 693 -47.35 -26.84 42.91
CA ARG A 693 -46.95 -27.14 44.29
C ARG A 693 -45.84 -26.22 44.80
N VAL A 694 -44.84 -25.90 43.98
CA VAL A 694 -43.79 -24.94 44.35
C VAL A 694 -44.38 -23.53 44.49
N SER A 695 -45.28 -23.13 43.58
CA SER A 695 -45.92 -21.80 43.59
C SER A 695 -46.78 -21.57 44.84
N TYR A 696 -47.40 -22.61 45.39
CA TYR A 696 -48.20 -22.56 46.63
C TYR A 696 -47.44 -23.03 47.88
N SER A 697 -46.14 -23.36 47.77
CA SER A 697 -45.31 -23.74 48.92
C SER A 697 -44.84 -22.52 49.71
N ARG A 698 -44.59 -22.71 51.01
CA ARG A 698 -44.07 -21.64 51.87
C ARG A 698 -42.66 -21.25 51.39
N ALA A 699 -42.40 -19.95 51.23
CA ALA A 699 -41.12 -19.43 50.75
C ALA A 699 -39.93 -20.04 51.52
N GLY A 700 -38.97 -20.62 50.82
CA GLY A 700 -37.79 -21.30 51.39
C GLY A 700 -37.88 -22.83 51.50
N THR A 701 -39.05 -23.44 51.22
CA THR A 701 -39.18 -24.90 51.21
C THR A 701 -38.67 -25.47 49.89
N ARG A 702 -37.43 -26.00 49.83
CA ARG A 702 -36.97 -26.77 48.66
C ARG A 702 -37.74 -28.07 48.56
N SER A 703 -38.64 -28.17 47.58
CA SER A 703 -39.39 -29.39 47.32
C SER A 703 -38.55 -30.29 46.41
N TYR A 704 -37.78 -31.22 47.01
CA TYR A 704 -36.95 -32.18 46.27
C TYR A 704 -37.77 -33.32 45.62
N TRP A 705 -39.09 -33.32 45.79
CA TRP A 705 -39.96 -34.39 45.33
C TRP A 705 -40.32 -34.19 43.86
N MET A 706 -40.06 -35.24 43.06
CA MET A 706 -40.23 -35.31 41.60
C MET A 706 -39.15 -34.61 40.75
N GLY A 707 -37.95 -34.31 41.26
CA GLY A 707 -36.88 -33.69 40.44
C GLY A 707 -36.60 -34.43 39.13
N ASP A 708 -36.28 -35.72 39.21
CA ASP A 708 -36.05 -36.55 38.01
C ASP A 708 -37.34 -36.76 37.20
N ALA A 709 -38.46 -37.05 37.85
CA ALA A 709 -39.74 -37.27 37.16
C ALA A 709 -40.24 -36.02 36.40
N ALA A 710 -40.08 -34.82 36.97
CA ALA A 710 -40.44 -33.56 36.34
C ALA A 710 -39.45 -33.17 35.23
N ALA A 711 -38.16 -33.49 35.38
CA ALA A 711 -37.16 -33.29 34.34
C ALA A 711 -37.40 -34.21 33.12
N ASP A 712 -37.69 -35.48 33.37
CA ASP A 712 -37.98 -36.46 32.31
C ASP A 712 -39.32 -36.14 31.63
N ALA A 713 -40.34 -35.76 32.39
CA ALA A 713 -41.61 -35.29 31.85
C ALA A 713 -41.46 -34.01 31.02
N ALA A 714 -40.69 -33.02 31.48
CA ALA A 714 -40.39 -31.82 30.71
C ALA A 714 -39.64 -32.14 29.41
N THR A 715 -38.74 -33.13 29.44
CA THR A 715 -38.01 -33.61 28.25
C THR A 715 -38.97 -34.24 27.24
N ALA A 716 -39.88 -35.09 27.68
CA ALA A 716 -40.91 -35.71 26.83
C ALA A 716 -41.84 -34.68 26.20
N VAL A 717 -42.31 -33.70 26.99
CA VAL A 717 -43.15 -32.58 26.52
C VAL A 717 -42.43 -31.78 25.43
N ARG A 718 -41.15 -31.45 25.64
CA ARG A 718 -40.35 -30.71 24.67
C ARG A 718 -40.13 -31.49 23.38
N ALA A 719 -39.89 -32.81 23.47
CA ALA A 719 -39.74 -33.68 22.31
C ALA A 719 -41.04 -33.72 21.49
N ALA A 720 -42.20 -33.81 22.16
CA ALA A 720 -43.51 -33.75 21.50
C ALA A 720 -43.78 -32.39 20.84
N LEU A 721 -43.44 -31.28 21.52
CA LEU A 721 -43.57 -29.93 20.95
C LEU A 721 -42.74 -29.76 19.68
N LEU A 722 -41.49 -30.22 19.66
CA LEU A 722 -40.68 -30.22 18.44
C LEU A 722 -41.29 -31.13 17.36
N ALA A 723 -41.81 -32.30 17.74
CA ALA A 723 -42.48 -33.20 16.81
C ALA A 723 -43.78 -32.63 16.22
N SER A 724 -44.44 -31.68 16.90
CA SER A 724 -45.69 -31.08 16.44
C SER A 724 -45.55 -30.12 15.24
N VAL A 725 -44.34 -29.68 14.89
CA VAL A 725 -44.09 -28.72 13.80
C VAL A 725 -43.33 -29.35 12.62
N PRO A 726 -43.46 -28.82 11.39
CA PRO A 726 -42.77 -29.35 10.20
C PRO A 726 -41.24 -29.29 10.31
N PRO A 727 -40.49 -30.12 9.55
CA PRO A 727 -39.03 -30.23 9.65
C PRO A 727 -38.29 -28.89 9.52
N SER A 728 -38.75 -28.00 8.64
CA SER A 728 -38.17 -26.66 8.46
C SER A 728 -38.26 -25.81 9.73
N ARG A 729 -39.39 -25.85 10.44
CA ARG A 729 -39.57 -25.15 11.72
C ARG A 729 -38.76 -25.80 12.85
N ARG A 730 -38.62 -27.13 12.86
CA ARG A 730 -37.76 -27.84 13.82
C ARG A 730 -36.30 -27.39 13.70
N ILE A 731 -35.79 -27.33 12.47
CA ILE A 731 -34.41 -26.90 12.20
C ILE A 731 -34.20 -25.46 12.67
N VAL A 732 -35.13 -24.54 12.38
CA VAL A 732 -35.04 -23.14 12.84
C VAL A 732 -35.14 -23.02 14.36
N ALA A 733 -36.03 -23.78 15.01
CA ALA A 733 -36.17 -23.80 16.47
C ALA A 733 -34.90 -24.29 17.17
N ILE A 734 -34.16 -25.21 16.54
CA ILE A 734 -32.89 -25.74 17.03
C ILE A 734 -31.74 -24.75 16.76
N LEU A 735 -31.55 -24.30 15.52
CA LEU A 735 -30.40 -23.47 15.13
C LEU A 735 -30.51 -22.00 15.56
N ALA A 736 -31.74 -21.46 15.66
CA ALA A 736 -32.00 -20.06 16.00
C ALA A 736 -33.12 -19.93 17.04
N PRO A 737 -32.93 -20.46 18.26
CA PRO A 737 -33.97 -20.53 19.30
C PRO A 737 -34.44 -19.14 19.72
N ARG A 738 -35.75 -18.92 19.66
CA ARG A 738 -36.40 -17.65 19.98
C ARG A 738 -36.36 -17.36 21.49
N SER A 739 -36.34 -18.39 22.33
CA SER A 739 -36.28 -18.32 23.80
C SER A 739 -34.99 -17.72 24.37
N LEU A 740 -33.92 -17.64 23.59
CA LEU A 740 -32.71 -16.87 23.97
C LEU A 740 -32.98 -15.36 24.03
N VAL A 741 -34.03 -14.92 23.37
CA VAL A 741 -34.32 -13.49 23.15
C VAL A 741 -35.69 -13.11 23.72
N ILE A 742 -36.65 -14.03 23.68
CA ILE A 742 -38.02 -13.88 24.16
C ILE A 742 -38.12 -14.60 25.51
N ARG A 743 -38.54 -13.88 26.56
CA ARG A 743 -38.78 -14.47 27.88
C ARG A 743 -40.26 -14.90 28.00
N PRO A 744 -40.56 -15.99 28.71
CA PRO A 744 -41.92 -16.33 29.09
C PRO A 744 -42.60 -15.13 29.78
N GLY A 745 -43.84 -14.84 29.41
CA GLY A 745 -44.59 -13.70 29.95
C GLY A 745 -44.22 -12.32 29.38
N SER A 746 -43.26 -12.23 28.45
CA SER A 746 -42.99 -10.98 27.71
C SER A 746 -44.02 -10.75 26.61
N VAL A 747 -44.23 -9.49 26.18
CA VAL A 747 -45.20 -9.15 25.11
C VAL A 747 -44.88 -9.84 23.77
N TYR A 748 -43.61 -10.18 23.52
CA TYR A 748 -43.16 -10.98 22.36
C TYR A 748 -43.51 -12.46 22.47
N ALA A 749 -43.84 -12.94 23.66
CA ALA A 749 -44.39 -14.27 23.85
C ALA A 749 -45.89 -14.31 23.53
N GLY A 750 -46.54 -13.20 23.14
CA GLY A 750 -47.97 -13.16 22.78
C GLY A 750 -48.26 -12.52 21.42
N THR A 751 -47.26 -12.43 20.51
CA THR A 751 -47.45 -11.82 19.19
C THR A 751 -46.83 -12.67 18.06
N ALA A 752 -47.67 -13.43 17.36
CA ALA A 752 -47.30 -14.11 16.13
C ALA A 752 -47.11 -13.14 14.95
N PRO A 753 -46.00 -13.23 14.18
CA PRO A 753 -46.04 -12.84 12.77
C PRO A 753 -46.72 -13.99 12.00
N VAL A 754 -48.04 -13.94 11.87
CA VAL A 754 -48.76 -14.75 10.90
C VAL A 754 -48.52 -14.13 9.53
N ARG A 755 -47.50 -14.58 8.79
CA ARG A 755 -47.54 -14.50 7.33
C ARG A 755 -48.22 -15.77 6.84
N GLY A 756 -49.51 -15.66 6.56
CA GLY A 756 -50.23 -16.62 5.74
C GLY A 756 -49.83 -16.42 4.28
N ARG A 757 -49.10 -17.38 3.72
CA ARG A 757 -49.63 -18.38 2.77
C ARG A 757 -48.62 -19.50 2.66
#